data_AF-A0A1W1VJM4-F1
#
_entry.id   AF-A0A1W1VJM4-F1
#
_cell.length_a   1.000
_cell.length_b   1.000
_cell.length_c   1.000
_cell.angle_alpha   90.00
_cell.angle_beta   90.00
_cell.angle_gamma   90.00
#
_symmetry.space_group_name_H-M   'P 1'
#
loop_
_entity.id
_entity.type
_entity.pdbx_description
1 polymer ?
#
loop_
_entity_poly.entity_id
_entity_poly.type
_entity_poly.pdbx_seq_one_letter_code
_entity_poly.pdbx_strand_id
1 'polypeptide(L)'
;MRLLPRHDPPSQVRRLALSALAGLALGLLLARGALGVVLALVPPGQELARAVIGVLAAVLSVTLGFGLAGALSARALPLARLGLTRGQARFRAGVASAATAGLLIVPLGLLMAVAGMAQGGAVDDGLGQLQLTLLVTVTCALYGLVSGGLLGLLTLRVALAWRPALGGLLGFGATGLLGGVLIGQVGVPNLLSGGGWALLGLLGAFLVTLQVVGDVMIAGGINDAADHARRDTADDRQVKLTLAVLGLALLGGWSVTQRAVAFVQSRPAASEPLAVPAVRGPDCLPPTDPLETAVWRVTTREGRPDLSCGNAFLGFLHVPDPLPAFSDQPPTPHGGFDGLAAQIVGARREVLYAVMEWADDPRRGPGAVIAAGIHGLYRRVQANPAAYPSGVTVRIALGNFPLATRLEWGSQVYAAARDLLAAGVPFGEERLGWRVELANYSGSFPHSHAKLLVTDGEFLTVTGFNVGPLHLPSATTRGHGGDLRDLGLRVRGPVAHDGLTVFDDLWSRSTRLECAPGATAQTVRTDCHSGGAGAVEHPQGTAGGAVVRVGDARVFSLYRREGFQAADDALVALLNSAGRSVDLMHVSFSMNVRCNLALLSPRLCTADDALPWMRALIRAAGRGVRIRAVLYEHGVLGLENRIGLSVLRRELAARGLEDRFEARWYPGALHAKTMLVDGQMLTVGSQNLHYSSWTPRGLNEYTLATTAPAAATGYAREFRYFWARSPQATLPEWLGGELAMGTP
;
A
#
# COMPACT_ATOMS: atom_id res chain seq x y z
N MET A 1 56.34 -3.74 -36.31
CA MET A 1 55.50 -3.99 -35.11
C MET A 1 55.98 -3.06 -34.02
N ARG A 2 55.23 -1.99 -33.69
CA ARG A 2 55.55 -1.17 -32.51
C ARG A 2 55.17 -1.97 -31.28
N LEU A 3 56.15 -2.36 -30.47
CA LEU A 3 55.94 -2.90 -29.13
C LEU A 3 55.21 -1.81 -28.33
N LEU A 4 53.88 -1.92 -28.23
CA LEU A 4 53.12 -1.08 -27.33
C LEU A 4 53.65 -1.34 -25.91
N PRO A 5 53.93 -0.30 -25.11
CA PRO A 5 54.47 -0.49 -23.77
C PRO A 5 53.53 -1.38 -22.95
N ARG A 6 54.10 -2.44 -22.34
CA ARG A 6 53.40 -3.27 -21.35
C ARG A 6 52.89 -2.33 -20.26
N HIS A 7 51.62 -2.48 -19.92
CA HIS A 7 50.95 -1.60 -18.96
C HIS A 7 51.66 -1.67 -17.60
N ASP A 8 51.92 -0.52 -17.00
CA ASP A 8 52.42 -0.39 -15.62
C ASP A 8 51.26 -0.67 -14.65
N PRO A 9 51.19 -1.83 -13.97
CA PRO A 9 50.03 -2.23 -13.16
C PRO A 9 49.65 -1.24 -12.05
N PRO A 10 50.61 -0.61 -11.31
CA PRO A 10 50.32 0.48 -10.37
C PRO A 10 49.56 1.64 -11.00
N SER A 11 49.95 2.07 -12.22
CA SER A 11 49.26 3.15 -12.92
C SER A 11 47.84 2.78 -13.35
N GLN A 12 47.59 1.51 -13.65
CA GLN A 12 46.29 0.98 -14.03
C GLN A 12 45.33 0.96 -12.84
N VAL A 13 45.76 0.37 -11.72
CA VAL A 13 44.99 0.30 -10.47
C VAL A 13 44.63 1.71 -9.99
N ARG A 14 45.59 2.65 -10.01
CA ARG A 14 45.34 4.04 -9.63
C ARG A 14 44.26 4.70 -10.50
N ARG A 15 44.28 4.48 -11.81
CA ARG A 15 43.28 5.04 -12.73
C ARG A 15 41.90 4.43 -12.51
N LEU A 16 41.83 3.13 -12.26
CA LEU A 16 40.57 2.44 -11.93
C LEU A 16 40.00 2.95 -10.60
N ALA A 17 40.84 3.09 -9.58
CA ALA A 17 40.43 3.63 -8.28
C ALA A 17 39.89 5.05 -8.39
N LEU A 18 40.59 5.94 -9.11
CA LEU A 18 40.10 7.31 -9.36
C LEU A 18 38.79 7.32 -10.16
N SER A 19 38.61 6.40 -11.11
CA SER A 19 37.37 6.29 -11.89
C SER A 19 36.20 5.82 -11.03
N ALA A 20 36.41 4.81 -10.19
CA ALA A 20 35.41 4.31 -9.25
C ALA A 20 35.03 5.37 -8.21
N LEU A 21 36.02 6.08 -7.64
CA LEU A 21 35.78 7.18 -6.70
C LEU A 21 35.01 8.33 -7.36
N ALA A 22 35.35 8.72 -8.59
CA ALA A 22 34.62 9.76 -9.32
C ALA A 22 33.17 9.35 -9.60
N GLY A 23 32.92 8.10 -10.00
CA GLY A 23 31.58 7.58 -10.20
C GLY A 23 30.77 7.51 -8.90
N LEU A 24 31.38 7.03 -7.81
CA LEU A 24 30.75 7.00 -6.49
C LEU A 24 30.41 8.42 -6.00
N ALA A 25 31.33 9.36 -6.14
CA ALA A 25 31.11 10.76 -5.77
C ALA A 25 29.97 11.37 -6.59
N LEU A 26 29.94 11.17 -7.91
CA LEU A 26 28.84 11.65 -8.75
C LEU A 26 27.50 11.00 -8.33
N GLY A 27 27.48 9.68 -8.13
CA GLY A 27 26.28 8.96 -7.73
C GLY A 27 25.73 9.48 -6.39
N LEU A 28 26.59 9.72 -5.40
CA LEU A 28 26.20 10.29 -4.12
C LEU A 28 25.71 11.74 -4.24
N LEU A 29 26.39 12.57 -5.05
CA LEU A 29 25.98 13.96 -5.29
C LEU A 29 24.62 14.02 -6.00
N LEU A 30 24.40 13.20 -7.02
CA LEU A 30 23.13 13.10 -7.73
C LEU A 30 22.04 12.53 -6.82
N ALA A 31 22.31 11.49 -6.05
CA ALA A 31 21.32 10.92 -5.13
C ALA A 31 20.93 11.93 -4.05
N ARG A 32 21.89 12.65 -3.47
CA ARG A 32 21.63 13.71 -2.49
C ARG A 32 20.86 14.87 -3.11
N GLY A 33 21.27 15.33 -4.30
CA GLY A 33 20.61 16.41 -5.01
C GLY A 33 19.19 16.05 -5.40
N ALA A 34 19.00 14.89 -6.04
CA ALA A 34 17.70 14.40 -6.47
C ALA A 34 16.78 14.10 -5.28
N LEU A 35 17.29 13.49 -4.20
CA LEU A 35 16.50 13.32 -2.97
C LEU A 35 16.14 14.67 -2.34
N GLY A 36 17.06 15.64 -2.34
CA GLY A 36 16.77 17.01 -1.90
C GLY A 36 15.67 17.67 -2.72
N VAL A 37 15.71 17.51 -4.05
CA VAL A 37 14.66 17.98 -4.97
C VAL A 37 13.35 17.27 -4.72
N VAL A 38 13.36 15.94 -4.52
CA VAL A 38 12.16 15.16 -4.20
C VAL A 38 11.55 15.63 -2.87
N LEU A 39 12.36 15.81 -1.84
CA LEU A 39 11.89 16.29 -0.54
C LEU A 39 11.37 17.74 -0.59
N ALA A 40 11.94 18.58 -1.45
CA ALA A 40 11.53 19.97 -1.63
C ALA A 40 10.26 20.11 -2.50
N LEU A 41 10.16 19.35 -3.59
CA LEU A 41 9.10 19.51 -4.59
C LEU A 41 7.91 18.56 -4.39
N VAL A 42 8.14 17.38 -3.79
CA VAL A 42 7.05 16.44 -3.51
C VAL A 42 6.53 16.73 -2.09
N PRO A 43 5.24 17.05 -1.91
CA PRO A 43 4.69 17.43 -0.61
C PRO A 43 4.83 16.34 0.48
N PRO A 44 4.93 16.71 1.78
CA PRO A 44 5.06 15.75 2.89
C PRO A 44 3.93 14.74 2.99
N GLY A 45 2.71 15.13 2.63
CA GLY A 45 1.54 14.24 2.64
C GLY A 45 1.50 13.20 1.51
N GLN A 46 2.54 13.08 0.67
CA GLN A 46 2.60 12.14 -0.45
C GLN A 46 3.74 11.13 -0.28
N GLU A 47 3.71 10.37 0.82
CA GLU A 47 4.79 9.47 1.21
C GLU A 47 5.12 8.42 0.15
N LEU A 48 4.11 7.83 -0.51
CA LEU A 48 4.34 6.88 -1.61
C LEU A 48 4.99 7.54 -2.83
N ALA A 49 4.59 8.77 -3.19
CA ALA A 49 5.22 9.49 -4.30
C ALA A 49 6.68 9.86 -3.96
N ARG A 50 6.94 10.32 -2.73
CA ARG A 50 8.30 10.56 -2.23
C ARG A 50 9.14 9.29 -2.27
N ALA A 51 8.57 8.17 -1.87
CA ALA A 51 9.25 6.88 -1.90
C ALA A 51 9.52 6.42 -3.34
N VAL A 52 8.53 6.41 -4.22
CA VAL A 52 8.68 5.97 -5.61
C VAL A 52 9.63 6.88 -6.39
N ILE A 53 9.42 8.20 -6.33
CA ILE A 53 10.27 9.17 -7.03
C ILE A 53 11.67 9.16 -6.40
N GLY A 54 11.79 9.05 -5.07
CA GLY A 54 13.06 8.92 -4.38
C GLY A 54 13.83 7.66 -4.78
N VAL A 55 13.14 6.51 -4.89
CA VAL A 55 13.74 5.26 -5.37
C VAL A 55 14.16 5.40 -6.83
N LEU A 56 13.30 5.91 -7.72
CA LEU A 56 13.66 6.13 -9.13
C LEU A 56 14.85 7.08 -9.27
N ALA A 57 14.88 8.16 -8.48
CA ALA A 57 15.99 9.10 -8.42
C ALA A 57 17.28 8.44 -7.91
N ALA A 58 17.20 7.59 -6.89
CA ALA A 58 18.35 6.84 -6.37
C ALA A 58 18.87 5.85 -7.42
N VAL A 59 17.99 5.10 -8.07
CA VAL A 59 18.30 4.16 -9.15
C VAL A 59 18.99 4.88 -10.31
N LEU A 60 18.44 6.01 -10.75
CA LEU A 60 19.04 6.82 -11.81
C LEU A 60 20.41 7.36 -11.40
N SER A 61 20.56 7.83 -10.16
CA SER A 61 21.81 8.36 -9.63
C SER A 61 22.91 7.30 -9.58
N VAL A 62 22.58 6.09 -9.12
CA VAL A 62 23.49 4.93 -9.13
C VAL A 62 23.87 4.57 -10.57
N THR A 63 22.90 4.47 -11.48
CA THR A 63 23.13 4.16 -12.89
C THR A 63 24.08 5.16 -13.55
N LEU A 64 23.88 6.47 -13.33
CA LEU A 64 24.73 7.53 -13.86
C LEU A 64 26.13 7.53 -13.22
N GLY A 65 26.23 7.28 -11.91
CA GLY A 65 27.52 7.18 -11.21
C GLY A 65 28.37 6.03 -11.75
N PHE A 66 27.79 4.84 -11.88
CA PHE A 66 28.48 3.68 -12.47
C PHE A 66 28.79 3.88 -13.97
N GLY A 67 27.90 4.54 -14.71
CA GLY A 67 28.15 4.91 -16.10
C GLY A 67 29.37 5.83 -16.25
N LEU A 68 29.53 6.82 -15.36
CA LEU A 68 30.72 7.66 -15.33
C LEU A 68 31.97 6.85 -14.97
N ALA A 69 31.89 5.99 -13.95
CA ALA A 69 33.01 5.13 -13.55
C ALA A 69 33.52 4.29 -14.73
N GLY A 70 32.61 3.62 -15.46
CA GLY A 70 32.94 2.83 -16.65
C GLY A 70 33.53 3.68 -17.78
N ALA A 71 32.97 4.86 -18.05
CA ALA A 71 33.50 5.74 -19.09
C ALA A 71 34.93 6.23 -18.76
N LEU A 72 35.23 6.52 -17.50
CA LEU A 72 36.56 6.93 -17.07
C LEU A 72 37.55 5.75 -17.03
N SER A 73 37.09 4.56 -16.63
CA SER A 73 37.90 3.34 -16.55
C SER A 73 38.37 2.85 -17.93
N ALA A 74 37.68 3.23 -19.02
CA ALA A 74 38.05 2.89 -20.39
C ALA A 74 39.51 3.20 -20.78
N ARG A 75 40.16 4.17 -20.12
CA ARG A 75 41.58 4.51 -20.33
C ARG A 75 42.56 3.56 -19.64
N ALA A 76 42.10 2.80 -18.66
CA ALA A 76 42.84 1.77 -17.94
C ALA A 76 42.53 0.36 -18.47
N LEU A 77 41.50 0.23 -19.31
CA LEU A 77 41.17 -0.99 -20.02
C LEU A 77 41.94 -1.06 -21.35
N PRO A 78 42.35 -2.25 -21.81
CA PRO A 78 43.13 -2.43 -23.05
C PRO A 78 42.28 -2.28 -24.33
N LEU A 79 41.21 -1.48 -24.30
CA LEU A 79 40.24 -1.33 -25.39
C LEU A 79 40.84 -0.72 -26.66
N ALA A 80 41.90 0.08 -26.53
CA ALA A 80 42.62 0.62 -27.69
C ALA A 80 43.31 -0.47 -28.53
N ARG A 81 43.66 -1.61 -27.92
CA ARG A 81 44.24 -2.77 -28.64
C ARG A 81 43.22 -3.42 -29.57
N LEU A 82 41.93 -3.16 -29.35
CA LEU A 82 40.81 -3.62 -30.17
C LEU A 82 40.47 -2.63 -31.31
N GLY A 83 41.32 -1.65 -31.59
CA GLY A 83 41.07 -0.66 -32.65
C GLY A 83 39.92 0.32 -32.37
N LEU A 84 39.42 0.36 -31.13
CA LEU A 84 38.36 1.30 -30.73
C LEU A 84 38.93 2.72 -30.59
N THR A 85 38.22 3.70 -31.14
CA THR A 85 38.51 5.10 -30.84
C THR A 85 38.27 5.40 -29.36
N ARG A 86 38.92 6.46 -28.85
CA ARG A 86 38.73 6.89 -27.46
C ARG A 86 37.25 7.15 -27.10
N GLY A 87 36.47 7.68 -28.04
CA GLY A 87 35.04 7.92 -27.85
C GLY A 87 34.25 6.62 -27.73
N GLN A 88 34.48 5.66 -28.64
CA GLN A 88 33.81 4.36 -28.63
C GLN A 88 34.12 3.55 -27.37
N ALA A 89 35.39 3.55 -26.94
CA ALA A 89 35.81 2.84 -25.73
C ALA A 89 35.10 3.39 -24.48
N ARG A 90 35.04 4.72 -24.33
CA ARG A 90 34.33 5.38 -23.22
C ARG A 90 32.84 5.10 -23.22
N PHE A 91 32.20 5.23 -24.39
CA PHE A 91 30.77 4.98 -24.52
C PHE A 91 30.41 3.54 -24.17
N ARG A 92 31.12 2.56 -24.75
CA ARG A 92 30.86 1.13 -24.54
C ARG A 92 31.10 0.71 -23.09
N ALA A 93 32.17 1.19 -22.46
CA ALA A 93 32.44 0.93 -21.05
C ALA A 93 31.43 1.59 -20.11
N GLY A 94 31.05 2.84 -20.38
CA GLY A 94 30.03 3.53 -19.60
C GLY A 94 28.66 2.87 -19.69
N VAL A 95 28.23 2.48 -20.90
CA VAL A 95 26.95 1.75 -21.09
C VAL A 95 26.97 0.40 -20.39
N ALA A 96 28.08 -0.35 -20.47
CA ALA A 96 28.19 -1.63 -19.79
C ALA A 96 28.00 -1.48 -18.28
N SER A 97 28.75 -0.57 -17.64
CA SER A 97 28.68 -0.33 -16.19
C SER A 97 27.33 0.25 -15.74
N ALA A 98 26.72 1.15 -16.53
CA ALA A 98 25.41 1.71 -16.21
C ALA A 98 24.30 0.64 -16.26
N ALA A 99 24.29 -0.18 -17.31
CA ALA A 99 23.27 -1.22 -17.49
C ALA A 99 23.36 -2.31 -16.42
N THR A 100 24.56 -2.74 -16.06
CA THR A 100 24.75 -3.75 -15.00
C THR A 100 24.42 -3.21 -13.61
N ALA A 101 24.72 -1.94 -13.32
CA ALA A 101 24.30 -1.29 -12.08
C ALA A 101 22.76 -1.20 -11.97
N GLY A 102 22.07 -0.91 -13.08
CA GLY A 102 20.60 -0.90 -13.14
C GLY A 102 19.96 -2.28 -12.88
N LEU A 103 20.58 -3.36 -13.36
CA LEU A 103 20.11 -4.74 -13.16
C LEU A 103 20.36 -5.25 -11.73
N LEU A 104 21.33 -4.68 -11.01
CA LEU A 104 21.72 -5.07 -9.64
C LEU A 104 20.77 -4.63 -8.52
N ILE A 105 19.87 -3.69 -8.79
CA ILE A 105 18.86 -3.25 -7.82
C ILE A 105 17.96 -4.40 -7.38
N VAL A 106 17.72 -5.38 -8.27
CA VAL A 106 16.90 -6.56 -7.98
C VAL A 106 17.56 -7.49 -6.95
N PRO A 107 18.81 -7.97 -7.10
CA PRO A 107 19.46 -8.79 -6.08
C PRO A 107 19.80 -8.03 -4.79
N LEU A 108 20.08 -6.72 -4.84
CA LEU A 108 20.21 -5.91 -3.62
C LEU A 108 18.87 -5.80 -2.87
N GLY A 109 17.77 -5.60 -3.60
CA GLY A 109 16.42 -5.64 -3.06
C GLY A 109 16.05 -7.01 -2.48
N LEU A 110 16.49 -8.11 -3.11
CA LEU A 110 16.32 -9.47 -2.60
C LEU A 110 17.11 -9.68 -1.30
N LEU A 111 18.36 -9.21 -1.22
CA LEU A 111 19.15 -9.21 0.02
C LEU A 111 18.45 -8.44 1.14
N MET A 112 17.88 -7.26 0.85
CA MET A 112 17.10 -6.50 1.84
C MET A 112 15.80 -7.20 2.23
N ALA A 113 15.11 -7.85 1.29
CA ALA A 113 13.90 -8.62 1.57
C ALA A 113 14.20 -9.83 2.46
N VAL A 114 15.30 -10.54 2.20
CA VAL A 114 15.78 -11.65 3.04
C VAL A 114 16.15 -11.15 4.44
N ALA A 115 16.83 -10.01 4.56
CA ALA A 115 17.13 -9.39 5.84
C ALA A 115 15.86 -8.98 6.61
N GLY A 116 14.85 -8.43 5.92
CA GLY A 116 13.55 -8.09 6.51
C GLY A 116 12.75 -9.33 6.95
N MET A 117 12.80 -10.42 6.18
CA MET A 117 12.18 -11.70 6.55
C MET A 117 12.84 -12.32 7.80
N ALA A 118 14.16 -12.21 7.92
CA ALA A 118 14.89 -12.64 9.11
C ALA A 118 14.54 -11.81 10.35
N GLN A 119 14.43 -10.48 10.23
CA GLN A 119 13.99 -9.61 11.33
C GLN A 119 12.53 -9.85 11.74
N GLY A 120 11.68 -10.30 10.82
CA GLY A 120 10.29 -10.65 11.08
C GLY A 120 10.07 -12.04 11.69
N GLY A 121 11.14 -12.77 12.02
CA GLY A 121 11.06 -14.14 12.57
C GLY A 121 10.52 -15.18 11.59
N ALA A 122 10.43 -14.87 10.29
CA ALA A 122 9.92 -15.78 9.26
C ALA A 122 10.98 -16.78 8.77
N VAL A 123 12.24 -16.53 9.10
CA VAL A 123 13.37 -17.44 8.90
C VAL A 123 13.99 -17.60 10.28
N ASP A 124 14.07 -18.82 10.80
CA ASP A 124 14.75 -19.12 12.07
C ASP A 124 16.15 -18.45 12.08
N ASP A 125 16.70 -18.16 13.27
CA ASP A 125 18.01 -17.53 13.53
C ASP A 125 19.23 -18.15 12.79
N GLY A 126 19.01 -19.19 11.99
CA GLY A 126 19.95 -19.98 11.23
C GLY A 126 20.35 -19.45 9.84
N LEU A 127 20.13 -18.19 9.47
CA LEU A 127 20.92 -17.58 8.37
C LEU A 127 22.36 -17.37 8.86
N GLY A 128 23.08 -18.48 9.06
CA GLY A 128 24.44 -18.47 9.58
C GLY A 128 25.37 -17.62 8.72
N GLN A 129 26.45 -17.11 9.31
CA GLN A 129 27.46 -16.28 8.62
C GLN A 129 27.89 -16.85 7.26
N LEU A 130 27.92 -18.18 7.13
CA LEU A 130 28.24 -18.89 5.90
C LEU A 130 27.21 -18.64 4.78
N GLN A 131 25.91 -18.66 5.09
CA GLN A 131 24.85 -18.45 4.10
C GLN A 131 24.80 -17.00 3.62
N LEU A 132 25.00 -16.03 4.53
CA LEU A 132 25.13 -14.62 4.16
C LEU A 132 26.37 -14.38 3.29
N THR A 133 27.51 -14.97 3.68
CA THR A 133 28.76 -14.89 2.90
C THR A 133 28.58 -15.48 1.51
N LEU A 134 27.96 -16.66 1.41
CA LEU A 134 27.66 -17.32 0.14
C LEU A 134 26.75 -16.45 -0.73
N LEU A 135 25.69 -15.88 -0.14
CA LEU A 135 24.74 -15.01 -0.86
C LEU A 135 25.43 -13.76 -1.42
N VAL A 136 26.27 -13.09 -0.62
CA VAL A 136 27.04 -11.91 -1.06
C VAL A 136 28.03 -12.30 -2.16
N THR A 137 28.74 -13.41 -1.98
CA THR A 137 29.72 -13.94 -2.95
C THR A 137 29.07 -14.23 -4.29
N VAL A 138 27.98 -15.00 -4.28
CA VAL A 138 27.24 -15.38 -5.49
C VAL A 138 26.69 -14.14 -6.18
N THR A 139 26.13 -13.20 -5.41
CA THR A 139 25.58 -11.96 -5.97
C THR A 139 26.67 -11.13 -6.66
N CYS A 140 27.82 -10.93 -6.01
CA CYS A 140 28.95 -10.21 -6.61
C CYS A 140 29.53 -10.96 -7.81
N ALA A 141 29.68 -12.29 -7.75
CA ALA A 141 30.17 -13.10 -8.86
C ALA A 141 29.25 -13.03 -10.08
N LEU A 142 27.94 -13.12 -9.88
CA LEU A 142 26.94 -12.95 -10.95
C LEU A 142 26.97 -11.55 -11.54
N TYR A 143 27.11 -10.52 -10.70
CA TYR A 143 27.30 -9.16 -11.19
C TYR A 143 28.56 -9.03 -12.06
N GLY A 144 29.68 -9.57 -11.60
CA GLY A 144 30.92 -9.57 -12.36
C GLY A 144 30.80 -10.30 -13.69
N LEU A 145 30.14 -11.46 -13.70
CA LEU A 145 29.87 -12.24 -14.91
C LEU A 145 29.09 -11.41 -15.94
N VAL A 146 28.01 -10.76 -15.50
CA VAL A 146 27.16 -9.92 -16.36
C VAL A 146 27.93 -8.67 -16.82
N SER A 147 28.66 -8.01 -15.92
CA SER A 147 29.43 -6.79 -16.22
C SER A 147 30.54 -7.05 -17.23
N GLY A 148 31.35 -8.08 -16.98
CA GLY A 148 32.40 -8.51 -17.90
C GLY A 148 31.84 -9.01 -19.22
N GLY A 149 30.79 -9.82 -19.19
CA GLY A 149 30.15 -10.36 -20.40
C GLY A 149 29.54 -9.27 -21.27
N LEU A 150 28.86 -8.29 -20.67
CA LEU A 150 28.27 -7.18 -21.40
C LEU A 150 29.34 -6.28 -22.03
N LEU A 151 30.37 -5.92 -21.27
CA LEU A 151 31.50 -5.18 -21.83
C LEU A 151 32.17 -5.97 -22.95
N GLY A 152 32.34 -7.28 -22.76
CA GLY A 152 32.84 -8.22 -23.76
C GLY A 152 32.01 -8.19 -25.04
N LEU A 153 30.68 -8.31 -24.96
CA LEU A 153 29.79 -8.27 -26.12
C LEU A 153 29.81 -6.91 -26.84
N LEU A 154 30.00 -5.82 -26.09
CA LEU A 154 30.09 -4.48 -26.65
C LEU A 154 31.45 -4.20 -27.29
N THR A 155 32.52 -4.95 -26.97
CA THR A 155 33.90 -4.63 -27.40
C THR A 155 34.57 -5.73 -28.23
N LEU A 156 34.18 -6.98 -28.05
CA LEU A 156 34.71 -8.19 -28.69
C LEU A 156 33.60 -8.94 -29.44
N ARG A 157 33.98 -9.82 -30.37
CA ARG A 157 33.03 -10.79 -30.95
C ARG A 157 32.42 -11.70 -29.89
N VAL A 158 31.18 -12.13 -30.11
CA VAL A 158 30.43 -13.01 -29.18
C VAL A 158 31.25 -14.21 -28.70
N ALA A 159 32.01 -14.86 -29.60
CA ALA A 159 32.84 -16.03 -29.28
C ALA A 159 33.97 -15.77 -28.27
N LEU A 160 34.32 -14.51 -28.00
CA LEU A 160 35.37 -14.11 -27.05
C LEU A 160 34.84 -13.35 -25.83
N ALA A 161 33.55 -13.00 -25.80
CA ALA A 161 32.94 -12.25 -24.71
C ALA A 161 32.96 -13.02 -23.37
N TRP A 162 33.07 -14.35 -23.41
CA TRP A 162 33.20 -15.20 -22.22
C TRP A 162 34.47 -14.93 -21.41
N ARG A 163 35.56 -14.43 -22.03
CA ARG A 163 36.82 -14.17 -21.33
C ARG A 163 36.72 -12.97 -20.38
N PRO A 164 36.27 -11.78 -20.82
CA PRO A 164 35.90 -10.70 -19.90
C PRO A 164 34.85 -11.12 -18.86
N ALA A 165 33.86 -11.95 -19.25
CA ALA A 165 32.83 -12.46 -18.33
C ALA A 165 33.45 -13.28 -17.19
N LEU A 166 34.35 -14.21 -17.51
CA LEU A 166 35.06 -15.01 -16.52
C LEU A 166 35.97 -14.15 -15.64
N GLY A 167 36.66 -13.17 -16.23
CA GLY A 167 37.45 -12.20 -15.48
C GLY A 167 36.58 -11.44 -14.45
N GLY A 168 35.41 -10.96 -14.88
CA GLY A 168 34.45 -10.32 -13.98
C GLY A 168 33.95 -11.27 -12.89
N LEU A 169 33.54 -12.51 -13.23
CA LEU A 169 33.07 -13.49 -12.26
C LEU A 169 34.10 -13.74 -11.15
N LEU A 170 35.37 -13.93 -11.52
CA LEU A 170 36.45 -14.20 -10.57
C LEU A 170 36.80 -12.96 -9.73
N GLY A 171 36.93 -11.78 -10.38
CA GLY A 171 37.31 -10.55 -9.69
C GLY A 171 36.25 -10.09 -8.68
N PHE A 172 34.99 -9.98 -9.13
CA PHE A 172 33.90 -9.56 -8.25
C PHE A 172 33.53 -10.64 -7.23
N GLY A 173 33.60 -11.93 -7.60
CA GLY A 173 33.38 -13.04 -6.67
C GLY A 173 34.39 -13.07 -5.52
N ALA A 174 35.67 -12.86 -5.80
CA ALA A 174 36.71 -12.83 -4.77
C ALA A 174 36.49 -11.68 -3.77
N THR A 175 36.13 -10.48 -4.25
CA THR A 175 35.80 -9.37 -3.35
C THR A 175 34.49 -9.60 -2.59
N GLY A 176 33.49 -10.22 -3.23
CA GLY A 176 32.24 -10.61 -2.58
C GLY A 176 32.46 -11.61 -1.43
N LEU A 177 33.35 -12.58 -1.60
CA LEU A 177 33.74 -13.52 -0.55
C LEU A 177 34.39 -12.80 0.64
N LEU A 178 35.37 -11.94 0.37
CA LEU A 178 36.05 -11.18 1.42
C LEU A 178 35.07 -10.25 2.16
N GLY A 179 34.19 -9.56 1.43
CA GLY A 179 33.16 -8.69 2.00
C GLY A 179 32.13 -9.46 2.81
N GLY A 180 31.67 -10.61 2.31
CA GLY A 180 30.74 -11.48 3.01
C GLY A 180 31.29 -12.00 4.34
N VAL A 181 32.54 -12.45 4.35
CA VAL A 181 33.25 -12.87 5.58
C VAL A 181 33.34 -11.71 6.58
N LEU A 182 33.74 -10.52 6.12
CA LEU A 182 33.85 -9.34 6.97
C LEU A 182 32.48 -8.94 7.57
N ILE A 183 31.42 -8.90 6.76
CA ILE A 183 30.06 -8.61 7.22
C ILE A 183 29.59 -9.65 8.23
N GLY A 184 29.86 -10.93 7.96
CA GLY A 184 29.56 -12.04 8.88
C GLY A 184 30.25 -11.86 10.24
N GLN A 185 31.54 -11.51 10.24
CA GLN A 185 32.33 -11.30 11.45
C GLN A 185 31.93 -10.07 12.27
N VAL A 186 31.62 -8.95 11.62
CA VAL A 186 31.19 -7.72 12.31
C VAL A 186 29.76 -7.86 12.85
N GLY A 187 28.91 -8.59 12.14
CA GLY A 187 27.48 -8.74 12.43
C GLY A 187 26.65 -7.58 11.88
N VAL A 188 25.53 -7.90 11.22
CA VAL A 188 24.61 -6.91 10.64
C VAL A 188 24.10 -5.88 11.67
N PRO A 189 23.75 -6.25 12.92
CA PRO A 189 23.28 -5.28 13.91
C PRO A 189 24.35 -4.24 14.30
N ASN A 190 25.62 -4.66 14.39
CA ASN A 190 26.73 -3.76 14.75
C ASN A 190 27.13 -2.83 13.59
N LEU A 191 26.97 -3.29 12.35
CA LEU A 191 27.11 -2.44 11.16
C LEU A 191 26.06 -1.32 11.12
N LEU A 192 24.86 -1.58 11.63
CA LEU A 192 23.77 -0.61 11.66
C LEU A 192 23.84 0.33 12.88
N SER A 193 24.47 -0.09 13.98
CA SER A 193 24.56 0.71 15.23
C SER A 193 25.68 1.77 15.22
N GLY A 194 26.69 1.64 14.36
CA GLY A 194 27.84 2.57 14.26
C GLY A 194 27.56 3.96 13.66
N GLY A 195 26.29 4.29 13.40
CA GLY A 195 25.87 5.55 12.77
C GLY A 195 26.00 5.55 11.24
N GLY A 196 25.17 6.36 10.56
CA GLY A 196 25.03 6.32 9.10
C GLY A 196 26.32 6.60 8.31
N TRP A 197 27.23 7.42 8.83
CA TRP A 197 28.47 7.80 8.11
C TRP A 197 29.54 6.70 8.10
N ALA A 198 29.69 5.93 9.17
CA ALA A 198 30.64 4.82 9.23
C ALA A 198 30.23 3.70 8.27
N LEU A 199 28.93 3.39 8.25
CA LEU A 199 28.34 2.43 7.31
C LEU A 199 28.51 2.89 5.86
N LEU A 200 28.23 4.16 5.56
CA LEU A 200 28.44 4.72 4.22
C LEU A 200 29.91 4.68 3.79
N GLY A 201 30.85 4.96 4.71
CA GLY A 201 32.29 4.87 4.45
C GLY A 201 32.73 3.44 4.11
N LEU A 202 32.27 2.46 4.90
CA LEU A 202 32.57 1.04 4.67
C LEU A 202 31.98 0.54 3.35
N LEU A 203 30.71 0.86 3.07
CA LEU A 203 30.05 0.51 1.82
C LEU A 203 30.74 1.16 0.62
N GLY A 204 31.13 2.43 0.74
CA GLY A 204 31.90 3.14 -0.28
C GLY A 204 33.24 2.47 -0.57
N ALA A 205 34.00 2.12 0.48
CA ALA A 205 35.27 1.42 0.34
C ALA A 205 35.09 0.03 -0.30
N PHE A 206 34.06 -0.71 0.11
CA PHE A 206 33.72 -2.01 -0.46
C PHE A 206 33.40 -1.91 -1.96
N LEU A 207 32.53 -0.97 -2.35
CA LEU A 207 32.14 -0.75 -3.75
C LEU A 207 33.32 -0.34 -4.62
N VAL A 208 34.20 0.54 -4.11
CA VAL A 208 35.41 0.97 -4.85
C VAL A 208 36.36 -0.20 -5.04
N THR A 209 36.64 -0.97 -3.99
CA THR A 209 37.51 -2.16 -4.07
C THR A 209 36.93 -3.20 -5.03
N LEU A 210 35.62 -3.47 -4.92
CA LEU A 210 34.89 -4.39 -5.79
C LEU A 210 35.01 -3.99 -7.26
N GLN A 211 34.80 -2.71 -7.58
CA GLN A 211 34.92 -2.20 -8.94
C GLN A 211 36.35 -2.26 -9.46
N VAL A 212 37.35 -1.89 -8.65
CA VAL A 212 38.77 -1.90 -9.06
C VAL A 212 39.27 -3.32 -9.34
N VAL A 213 39.05 -4.25 -8.41
CA VAL A 213 39.50 -5.65 -8.57
C VAL A 213 38.77 -6.31 -9.74
N GLY A 214 37.46 -6.09 -9.85
CA GLY A 214 36.66 -6.55 -10.96
C GLY A 214 37.16 -6.06 -12.31
N ASP A 215 37.38 -4.75 -12.46
CA ASP A 215 37.83 -4.15 -13.72
C ASP A 215 39.26 -4.57 -14.10
N VAL A 216 40.14 -4.82 -13.13
CA VAL A 216 41.48 -5.40 -13.39
C VAL A 216 41.36 -6.80 -14.00
N MET A 217 40.50 -7.65 -13.43
CA MET A 217 40.33 -9.03 -13.93
C MET A 217 39.63 -9.06 -15.29
N ILE A 218 38.64 -8.17 -15.52
CA ILE A 218 38.03 -7.95 -16.83
C ILE A 218 39.08 -7.49 -17.84
N ALA A 219 39.96 -6.55 -17.47
CA ALA A 219 41.04 -6.07 -18.33
C ALA A 219 42.01 -7.21 -18.72
N GLY A 220 42.32 -8.12 -17.80
CA GLY A 220 43.07 -9.35 -18.08
C GLY A 220 42.38 -10.19 -19.15
N GLY A 221 41.09 -10.47 -18.99
CA GLY A 221 40.31 -11.23 -19.98
C GLY A 221 40.24 -10.57 -21.36
N ILE A 222 40.18 -9.23 -21.42
CA ILE A 222 40.23 -8.48 -22.70
C ILE A 222 41.63 -8.57 -23.33
N ASN A 223 42.71 -8.46 -22.54
CA ASN A 223 44.08 -8.59 -23.04
C ASN A 223 44.32 -9.98 -23.64
N ASP A 224 43.93 -11.04 -22.95
CA ASP A 224 44.09 -12.41 -23.42
C ASP A 224 43.31 -12.66 -24.73
N ALA A 225 42.13 -12.05 -24.85
CA ALA A 225 41.35 -12.08 -26.09
C ALA A 225 42.02 -11.27 -27.22
N ALA A 226 42.61 -10.13 -26.89
CA ALA A 226 43.26 -9.23 -27.85
C ALA A 226 44.58 -9.78 -28.44
N ASP A 227 45.23 -10.73 -27.77
CA ASP A 227 46.49 -11.31 -28.27
C ASP A 227 46.28 -12.28 -29.46
N HIS A 228 45.03 -12.56 -29.84
CA HIS A 228 44.65 -13.40 -30.99
C HIS A 228 44.02 -12.58 -32.16
N ALA A 229 44.10 -11.25 -32.10
CA ALA A 229 43.12 -10.31 -32.66
C ALA A 229 43.20 -9.91 -34.15
N ARG A 230 43.62 -10.76 -35.10
CA ARG A 230 43.60 -10.31 -36.52
C ARG A 230 42.17 -10.06 -37.07
N ARG A 231 41.07 -10.42 -36.38
CA ARG A 231 39.69 -10.16 -36.85
C ARG A 231 38.62 -9.89 -35.76
N ASP A 232 38.94 -9.57 -34.51
CA ASP A 232 37.99 -9.86 -33.40
C ASP A 232 37.25 -8.67 -32.75
N THR A 233 37.06 -7.58 -33.47
CA THR A 233 36.21 -6.48 -33.01
C THR A 233 34.72 -6.80 -33.13
N ALA A 234 33.92 -6.35 -32.16
CA ALA A 234 32.46 -6.40 -32.27
C ALA A 234 31.99 -5.56 -33.46
N ASP A 235 31.22 -6.15 -34.37
CA ASP A 235 30.60 -5.42 -35.47
C ASP A 235 29.40 -4.58 -35.02
N ASP A 236 28.98 -3.65 -35.86
CA ASP A 236 27.88 -2.71 -35.57
C ASP A 236 26.54 -3.43 -35.35
N ARG A 237 26.29 -4.56 -36.02
CA ARG A 237 25.06 -5.35 -35.84
C ARG A 237 25.03 -6.00 -34.47
N GLN A 238 26.14 -6.55 -34.01
CA GLN A 238 26.28 -7.16 -32.68
C GLN A 238 26.07 -6.12 -31.58
N VAL A 239 26.64 -4.92 -31.73
CA VAL A 239 26.45 -3.82 -30.77
C VAL A 239 24.97 -3.42 -30.70
N LYS A 240 24.32 -3.20 -31.85
CA LYS A 240 22.89 -2.87 -31.91
C LYS A 240 22.00 -3.97 -31.30
N LEU A 241 22.28 -5.23 -31.60
CA LEU A 241 21.55 -6.37 -31.05
C LEU A 241 21.72 -6.48 -29.54
N THR A 242 22.94 -6.30 -29.03
CA THR A 242 23.23 -6.33 -27.59
C THR A 242 22.48 -5.20 -26.87
N LEU A 243 22.48 -3.99 -27.43
CA LEU A 243 21.74 -2.84 -26.88
C LEU A 243 20.21 -3.06 -26.93
N ALA A 244 19.69 -3.68 -27.99
CA ALA A 244 18.27 -4.02 -28.09
C ALA A 244 17.85 -5.08 -27.06
N VAL A 245 18.65 -6.13 -26.90
CA VAL A 245 18.44 -7.18 -25.89
C VAL A 245 18.54 -6.61 -24.48
N LEU A 246 19.46 -5.68 -24.22
CA LEU A 246 19.53 -4.98 -22.94
C LEU A 246 18.29 -4.11 -22.68
N GLY A 247 17.82 -3.39 -23.69
CA GLY A 247 16.56 -2.65 -23.60
C GLY A 247 15.39 -3.57 -23.25
N LEU A 248 15.32 -4.74 -23.91
CA LEU A 248 14.32 -5.77 -23.63
C LEU A 248 14.52 -6.45 -22.27
N ALA A 249 15.75 -6.63 -21.79
CA ALA A 249 16.05 -7.23 -20.48
C ALA A 249 15.75 -6.27 -19.33
N LEU A 250 15.94 -4.96 -19.52
CA LEU A 250 15.48 -3.93 -18.59
C LEU A 250 13.94 -3.89 -18.56
N LEU A 251 13.27 -4.07 -19.71
CA LEU A 251 11.83 -4.34 -19.78
C LEU A 251 11.44 -5.73 -19.24
N GLY A 252 12.36 -6.70 -19.20
CA GLY A 252 12.17 -8.01 -18.57
C GLY A 252 12.29 -7.92 -17.05
N GLY A 253 13.17 -7.06 -16.54
CA GLY A 253 13.24 -6.68 -15.12
C GLY A 253 11.91 -6.12 -14.63
N TRP A 254 11.17 -5.41 -15.48
CA TRP A 254 9.77 -5.03 -15.21
C TRP A 254 8.86 -6.23 -14.96
N SER A 255 8.99 -7.32 -15.73
CA SER A 255 8.23 -8.55 -15.50
C SER A 255 8.62 -9.28 -14.20
N VAL A 256 9.89 -9.20 -13.79
CA VAL A 256 10.36 -9.73 -12.50
C VAL A 256 9.84 -8.88 -11.35
N THR A 257 9.84 -7.55 -11.48
CA THR A 257 9.19 -6.64 -10.51
C THR A 257 7.69 -6.92 -10.43
N GLN A 258 7.01 -7.16 -11.55
CA GLN A 258 5.60 -7.58 -11.55
C GLN A 258 5.40 -8.92 -10.83
N ARG A 259 6.28 -9.90 -11.03
CA ARG A 259 6.22 -11.20 -10.33
C ARG A 259 6.57 -11.08 -8.85
N ALA A 260 7.48 -10.19 -8.46
CA ALA A 260 7.82 -9.91 -7.07
C ALA A 260 6.66 -9.22 -6.35
N VAL A 261 5.99 -8.26 -7.02
CA VAL A 261 4.71 -7.70 -6.55
C VAL A 261 3.67 -8.80 -6.42
N ALA A 262 3.51 -9.65 -7.44
CA ALA A 262 2.57 -10.77 -7.39
C ALA A 262 2.89 -11.79 -6.28
N PHE A 263 4.16 -11.96 -5.92
CA PHE A 263 4.64 -12.82 -4.83
C PHE A 263 4.36 -12.21 -3.45
N VAL A 264 4.57 -10.90 -3.28
CA VAL A 264 4.11 -10.18 -2.07
C VAL A 264 2.59 -10.30 -1.91
N GLN A 265 1.86 -10.40 -3.03
CA GLN A 265 0.42 -10.64 -3.09
C GLN A 265 0.01 -12.13 -3.08
N SER A 266 0.92 -13.09 -2.88
CA SER A 266 0.64 -14.54 -3.01
C SER A 266 0.58 -15.29 -1.69
N ARG A 267 0.29 -14.65 -0.55
CA ARG A 267 -0.01 -15.41 0.67
C ARG A 267 -1.33 -16.18 0.49
N PRO A 268 -1.47 -17.38 1.08
CA PRO A 268 -2.67 -18.18 0.90
C PRO A 268 -3.87 -17.42 1.43
N ALA A 269 -4.84 -17.14 0.57
CA ALA A 269 -6.19 -16.83 0.99
C ALA A 269 -6.68 -18.01 1.82
N ALA A 270 -7.05 -17.81 3.09
CA ALA A 270 -7.86 -18.82 3.77
C ALA A 270 -9.20 -18.87 3.01
N SER A 271 -9.35 -19.88 2.16
CA SER A 271 -10.47 -20.06 1.22
C SER A 271 -11.78 -20.42 1.91
N GLU A 272 -11.77 -20.53 3.23
CA GLU A 272 -12.95 -20.78 4.03
C GLU A 272 -14.04 -19.75 3.70
N PRO A 273 -15.27 -20.20 3.38
CA PRO A 273 -16.42 -19.33 3.20
C PRO A 273 -16.66 -18.48 4.44
N LEU A 274 -17.27 -17.30 4.26
CA LEU A 274 -17.73 -16.51 5.39
C LEU A 274 -18.76 -17.34 6.18
N ALA A 275 -18.59 -17.43 7.49
CA ALA A 275 -19.54 -18.11 8.35
C ALA A 275 -20.97 -17.57 8.11
N VAL A 276 -21.95 -18.49 8.07
CA VAL A 276 -23.36 -18.11 8.07
C VAL A 276 -23.75 -17.84 9.52
N PRO A 277 -24.33 -16.67 9.85
CA PRO A 277 -24.78 -16.41 11.20
C PRO A 277 -25.73 -17.52 11.68
N ALA A 278 -25.44 -18.12 12.84
CA ALA A 278 -26.27 -19.18 13.42
C ALA A 278 -27.62 -18.66 13.97
N VAL A 279 -27.82 -17.34 13.97
CA VAL A 279 -29.04 -16.69 14.43
C VAL A 279 -30.14 -16.79 13.38
N ARG A 280 -31.37 -17.08 13.82
CA ARG A 280 -32.54 -16.82 12.97
C ARG A 280 -32.71 -15.31 12.87
N GLY A 281 -32.70 -14.80 11.64
CA GLY A 281 -33.04 -13.40 11.38
C GLY A 281 -34.47 -13.09 11.82
N PRO A 282 -34.82 -11.81 11.97
CA PRO A 282 -36.20 -11.43 12.16
C PRO A 282 -37.03 -11.85 10.94
N ASP A 283 -38.35 -12.03 11.11
CA ASP A 283 -39.26 -12.40 10.01
C ASP A 283 -39.43 -11.24 9.00
N CYS A 284 -38.40 -10.97 8.20
CA CYS A 284 -38.40 -9.91 7.21
C CYS A 284 -39.22 -10.32 6.00
N LEU A 285 -40.21 -9.51 5.64
CA LEU A 285 -40.81 -9.60 4.32
C LEU A 285 -39.73 -9.27 3.28
N PRO A 286 -39.66 -9.97 2.13
CA PRO A 286 -38.80 -9.55 1.03
C PRO A 286 -39.09 -8.09 0.63
N PRO A 287 -38.06 -7.25 0.40
CA PRO A 287 -38.28 -5.87 -0.04
C PRO A 287 -38.90 -5.83 -1.43
N THR A 288 -39.72 -4.81 -1.68
CA THR A 288 -40.34 -4.55 -2.99
C THR A 288 -39.70 -3.36 -3.72
N ASP A 289 -38.97 -2.51 -3.00
CA ASP A 289 -38.21 -1.42 -3.61
C ASP A 289 -37.10 -2.00 -4.52
N PRO A 290 -36.91 -1.48 -5.75
CA PRO A 290 -35.91 -2.03 -6.67
C PRO A 290 -34.46 -1.97 -6.16
N LEU A 291 -34.08 -0.90 -5.45
CA LEU A 291 -32.72 -0.74 -4.92
C LEU A 291 -32.50 -1.72 -3.76
N GLU A 292 -33.47 -1.82 -2.84
CA GLU A 292 -33.43 -2.79 -1.74
C GLU A 292 -33.40 -4.22 -2.27
N THR A 293 -34.24 -4.54 -3.25
CA THR A 293 -34.30 -5.88 -3.87
C THR A 293 -32.96 -6.28 -4.47
N ALA A 294 -32.28 -5.34 -5.14
CA ALA A 294 -30.99 -5.60 -5.77
C ALA A 294 -29.91 -6.00 -4.75
N VAL A 295 -29.84 -5.28 -3.62
CA VAL A 295 -28.88 -5.56 -2.56
C VAL A 295 -29.30 -6.80 -1.76
N TRP A 296 -30.58 -6.92 -1.41
CA TRP A 296 -31.15 -8.03 -0.64
C TRP A 296 -30.88 -9.39 -1.28
N ARG A 297 -31.04 -9.50 -2.61
CA ARG A 297 -30.74 -10.75 -3.36
C ARG A 297 -29.29 -11.20 -3.21
N VAL A 298 -28.36 -10.26 -3.04
CA VAL A 298 -26.94 -10.58 -2.84
C VAL A 298 -26.69 -10.94 -1.38
N THR A 299 -27.19 -10.16 -0.43
CA THR A 299 -26.90 -10.35 1.00
C THR A 299 -27.59 -11.58 1.62
N THR A 300 -28.68 -12.06 1.03
CA THR A 300 -29.43 -13.26 1.47
C THR A 300 -29.12 -14.51 0.64
N ARG A 301 -28.22 -14.40 -0.34
CA ARG A 301 -27.79 -15.53 -1.17
C ARG A 301 -27.18 -16.64 -0.30
N GLU A 302 -27.24 -17.89 -0.80
CA GLU A 302 -26.62 -19.05 -0.15
C GLU A 302 -27.17 -19.33 1.27
N GLY A 303 -28.44 -18.96 1.51
CA GLY A 303 -29.14 -19.26 2.75
C GLY A 303 -28.76 -18.35 3.92
N ARG A 304 -28.07 -17.23 3.67
CA ARG A 304 -27.78 -16.22 4.71
C ARG A 304 -29.09 -15.61 5.23
N PRO A 305 -29.24 -15.44 6.56
CA PRO A 305 -30.44 -14.88 7.14
C PRO A 305 -30.63 -13.42 6.72
N ASP A 306 -31.89 -12.99 6.56
CA ASP A 306 -32.19 -11.58 6.31
C ASP A 306 -32.15 -10.79 7.62
N LEU A 307 -31.04 -10.06 7.82
CA LEU A 307 -30.84 -9.14 8.95
C LEU A 307 -31.08 -7.67 8.54
N SER A 308 -31.63 -7.45 7.34
CA SER A 308 -31.71 -6.10 6.79
C SER A 308 -32.84 -5.26 7.38
N CYS A 309 -33.95 -5.85 7.81
CA CYS A 309 -35.10 -5.11 8.33
C CYS A 309 -35.07 -4.92 9.86
N GLY A 310 -35.85 -3.96 10.37
CA GLY A 310 -36.02 -3.78 11.81
C GLY A 310 -34.89 -3.00 12.50
N ASN A 311 -34.05 -2.33 11.73
CA ASN A 311 -32.91 -1.55 12.23
C ASN A 311 -33.33 -0.11 12.55
N ALA A 312 -32.52 0.60 13.33
CA ALA A 312 -32.65 2.03 13.58
C ALA A 312 -31.36 2.75 13.16
N PHE A 313 -31.50 3.79 12.35
CA PHE A 313 -30.42 4.72 12.06
C PHE A 313 -30.25 5.69 13.24
N LEU A 314 -29.03 5.78 13.78
CA LEU A 314 -28.75 6.61 14.97
C LEU A 314 -28.07 7.94 14.63
N GLY A 315 -27.56 8.09 13.41
CA GLY A 315 -26.85 9.30 12.98
C GLY A 315 -25.51 9.02 12.30
N PHE A 316 -24.86 10.11 11.91
CA PHE A 316 -23.54 10.10 11.28
C PHE A 316 -22.43 10.37 12.29
N LEU A 317 -21.22 9.92 11.95
CA LEU A 317 -19.96 10.37 12.56
C LEU A 317 -19.13 11.07 11.49
N HIS A 318 -18.98 12.38 11.60
CA HIS A 318 -18.20 13.17 10.65
C HIS A 318 -16.78 13.37 11.16
N VAL A 319 -15.80 13.25 10.27
CA VAL A 319 -14.44 13.71 10.51
C VAL A 319 -13.98 14.58 9.35
N PRO A 320 -13.46 15.81 9.57
CA PRO A 320 -13.68 16.59 10.78
C PRO A 320 -15.18 16.87 11.00
N ASP A 321 -15.53 17.61 12.06
CA ASP A 321 -16.90 17.98 12.39
C ASP A 321 -17.71 18.50 11.19
N PRO A 322 -19.03 18.26 11.16
CA PRO A 322 -19.85 18.78 10.08
C PRO A 322 -20.07 20.28 10.25
N LEU A 323 -20.40 20.94 9.14
CA LEU A 323 -20.77 22.35 9.17
C LEU A 323 -22.27 22.50 9.43
N PRO A 324 -22.69 23.56 10.15
CA PRO A 324 -24.11 23.86 10.38
C PRO A 324 -24.95 23.96 9.10
N ALA A 325 -24.31 24.20 7.96
CA ALA A 325 -24.97 24.30 6.66
C ALA A 325 -25.60 22.98 6.16
N PHE A 326 -25.23 21.82 6.71
CA PHE A 326 -25.81 20.53 6.31
C PHE A 326 -26.10 19.56 7.47
N SER A 327 -25.60 19.82 8.68
CA SER A 327 -25.83 19.00 9.87
C SER A 327 -26.09 19.86 11.10
N ASP A 328 -27.01 19.42 11.94
CA ASP A 328 -27.29 20.01 13.26
C ASP A 328 -26.42 19.40 14.38
N GLN A 329 -25.55 18.45 14.03
CA GLN A 329 -24.64 17.83 14.99
C GLN A 329 -23.67 18.89 15.54
N PRO A 330 -23.60 19.08 16.86
CA PRO A 330 -22.65 20.01 17.45
C PRO A 330 -21.22 19.53 17.22
N PRO A 331 -20.26 20.44 16.97
CA PRO A 331 -18.86 20.06 16.82
C PRO A 331 -18.30 19.54 18.15
N THR A 332 -17.41 18.57 18.09
CA THR A 332 -16.70 18.04 19.26
C THR A 332 -15.18 18.19 19.08
N PRO A 333 -14.36 18.15 20.15
CA PRO A 333 -12.92 18.38 20.01
C PRO A 333 -12.22 17.45 19.00
N HIS A 334 -12.73 16.22 18.83
CA HIS A 334 -12.14 15.19 17.96
C HIS A 334 -13.13 14.66 16.90
N GLY A 335 -14.22 15.37 16.62
CA GLY A 335 -15.27 14.95 15.68
C GLY A 335 -15.79 13.53 15.93
N GLY A 336 -15.89 12.74 14.86
CA GLY A 336 -16.44 11.38 14.88
C GLY A 336 -15.79 10.42 15.88
N PHE A 337 -14.53 10.65 16.29
CA PHE A 337 -13.86 9.81 17.30
C PHE A 337 -14.49 9.93 18.69
N ASP A 338 -15.02 11.11 19.05
CA ASP A 338 -15.75 11.27 20.32
C ASP A 338 -17.04 10.44 20.31
N GLY A 339 -17.68 10.31 19.15
CA GLY A 339 -18.85 9.45 18.98
C GLY A 339 -18.54 7.95 19.06
N LEU A 340 -17.40 7.51 18.55
CA LEU A 340 -16.91 6.13 18.73
C LEU A 340 -16.61 5.85 20.21
N ALA A 341 -15.88 6.75 20.88
CA ALA A 341 -15.57 6.63 22.30
C ALA A 341 -16.84 6.59 23.17
N ALA A 342 -17.84 7.42 22.85
CA ALA A 342 -19.12 7.42 23.54
C ALA A 342 -19.88 6.09 23.38
N GLN A 343 -19.85 5.47 22.20
CA GLN A 343 -20.43 4.14 22.00
C GLN A 343 -19.70 3.08 22.83
N ILE A 344 -18.36 3.10 22.85
CA ILE A 344 -17.54 2.17 23.65
C ILE A 344 -17.88 2.28 25.14
N VAL A 345 -17.92 3.50 25.68
CA VAL A 345 -18.27 3.75 27.09
C VAL A 345 -19.67 3.23 27.46
N GLY A 346 -20.56 3.11 26.47
CA GLY A 346 -21.93 2.61 26.64
C GLY A 346 -22.06 1.09 26.69
N ALA A 347 -21.03 0.33 26.32
CA ALA A 347 -21.09 -1.12 26.22
C ALA A 347 -21.32 -1.81 27.58
N ARG A 348 -21.92 -2.99 27.54
CA ARG A 348 -22.29 -3.80 28.72
C ARG A 348 -21.68 -5.20 28.74
N ARG A 349 -21.28 -5.72 27.59
CA ARG A 349 -20.83 -7.10 27.39
C ARG A 349 -19.59 -7.14 26.52
N GLU A 350 -19.62 -6.47 25.38
CA GLU A 350 -18.59 -6.64 24.37
C GLU A 350 -18.35 -5.39 23.52
N VAL A 351 -17.09 -5.13 23.21
CA VAL A 351 -16.64 -4.10 22.27
C VAL A 351 -15.74 -4.75 21.24
N LEU A 352 -16.14 -4.74 19.97
CA LEU A 352 -15.36 -5.30 18.87
C LEU A 352 -15.05 -4.19 17.87
N TYR A 353 -13.78 -3.81 17.77
CA TYR A 353 -13.35 -2.70 16.92
C TYR A 353 -12.34 -3.17 15.88
N ALA A 354 -12.69 -3.08 14.61
CA ALA A 354 -11.78 -3.33 13.50
C ALA A 354 -11.43 -2.01 12.80
N VAL A 355 -10.14 -1.80 12.51
CA VAL A 355 -9.68 -0.64 11.74
C VAL A 355 -8.42 -0.97 10.97
N MET A 356 -8.26 -0.39 9.78
CA MET A 356 -7.07 -0.61 8.96
C MET A 356 -5.79 -0.06 9.59
N GLU A 357 -5.85 1.20 10.01
CA GLU A 357 -4.71 1.98 10.46
C GLU A 357 -4.94 2.57 11.87
N TRP A 358 -3.94 2.38 12.74
CA TRP A 358 -3.79 3.07 14.02
C TRP A 358 -2.44 3.79 14.07
N ALA A 359 -2.48 5.12 13.96
CA ALA A 359 -1.28 5.95 13.98
C ALA A 359 -0.60 5.95 15.36
N ASP A 360 0.72 5.84 15.37
CA ASP A 360 1.53 5.98 16.60
C ASP A 360 1.69 7.46 16.95
N ASP A 361 0.63 8.04 17.53
CA ASP A 361 0.54 9.45 17.93
C ASP A 361 0.02 9.59 19.38
N PRO A 362 0.81 9.11 20.36
CA PRO A 362 0.34 8.91 21.72
C PRO A 362 -0.08 10.23 22.37
N ARG A 363 -1.19 10.18 23.11
CA ARG A 363 -1.83 11.29 23.86
C ARG A 363 -2.46 12.41 23.02
N ARG A 364 -2.17 12.49 21.72
CA ARG A 364 -2.63 13.59 20.85
C ARG A 364 -3.51 13.11 19.71
N GLY A 365 -3.29 11.89 19.24
CA GLY A 365 -4.04 11.31 18.14
C GLY A 365 -5.38 10.75 18.57
N PRO A 366 -6.22 10.34 17.59
CA PRO A 366 -7.51 9.72 17.87
C PRO A 366 -7.39 8.40 18.63
N GLY A 367 -6.24 7.73 18.60
CA GLY A 367 -5.99 6.52 19.38
C GLY A 367 -6.12 6.76 20.89
N ALA A 368 -5.64 7.91 21.37
CA ALA A 368 -5.81 8.31 22.77
C ALA A 368 -7.28 8.57 23.15
N VAL A 369 -8.10 9.07 22.22
CA VAL A 369 -9.54 9.30 22.43
C VAL A 369 -10.28 7.97 22.57
N ILE A 370 -9.98 7.00 21.71
CA ILE A 370 -10.55 5.65 21.80
C ILE A 370 -10.09 4.94 23.07
N ALA A 371 -8.81 5.01 23.42
CA ALA A 371 -8.27 4.45 24.66
C ALA A 371 -8.91 5.07 25.91
N ALA A 372 -9.16 6.39 25.91
CA ALA A 372 -9.91 7.05 26.98
C ALA A 372 -11.35 6.57 27.09
N GLY A 373 -12.02 6.29 25.97
CA GLY A 373 -13.35 5.65 25.95
C GLY A 373 -13.33 4.26 26.59
N ILE A 374 -12.33 3.43 26.27
CA ILE A 374 -12.16 2.10 26.88
C ILE A 374 -11.84 2.22 28.37
N HIS A 375 -11.00 3.18 28.77
CA HIS A 375 -10.73 3.47 30.18
C HIS A 375 -12.01 3.89 30.92
N GLY A 376 -12.85 4.73 30.31
CA GLY A 376 -14.15 5.12 30.85
C GLY A 376 -15.08 3.92 31.08
N LEU A 377 -15.12 2.98 30.13
CA LEU A 377 -15.84 1.71 30.29
C LEU A 377 -15.28 0.88 31.45
N TYR A 378 -13.96 0.69 31.49
CA TYR A 378 -13.28 -0.03 32.56
C TYR A 378 -13.59 0.57 33.94
N ARG A 379 -13.56 1.90 34.10
CA ARG A 379 -13.92 2.58 35.34
C ARG A 379 -15.38 2.33 35.77
N ARG A 380 -16.32 2.21 34.82
CA ARG A 380 -17.71 1.84 35.11
C ARG A 380 -17.83 0.40 35.61
N VAL A 381 -17.09 -0.52 34.99
CA VAL A 381 -17.01 -1.92 35.45
C VAL A 381 -16.43 -1.98 36.86
N GLN A 382 -15.33 -1.27 37.13
CA GLN A 382 -14.73 -1.20 38.47
C GLN A 382 -15.68 -0.63 39.52
N ALA A 383 -16.40 0.44 39.19
CA ALA A 383 -17.27 1.14 40.12
C ALA A 383 -18.55 0.36 40.46
N ASN A 384 -19.06 -0.44 39.52
CA ASN A 384 -20.25 -1.27 39.74
C ASN A 384 -20.17 -2.60 38.97
N PRO A 385 -19.39 -3.58 39.44
CA PRO A 385 -19.25 -4.88 38.76
C PRO A 385 -20.58 -5.63 38.61
N ALA A 386 -21.52 -5.43 39.54
CA ALA A 386 -22.84 -6.07 39.49
C ALA A 386 -23.69 -5.64 38.28
N ALA A 387 -23.41 -4.48 37.68
CA ALA A 387 -24.05 -4.04 36.44
C ALA A 387 -23.48 -4.75 35.19
N TYR A 388 -22.45 -5.58 35.35
CA TYR A 388 -21.73 -6.31 34.30
C TYR A 388 -21.56 -7.78 34.70
N PRO A 389 -22.66 -8.53 34.93
CA PRO A 389 -22.62 -9.86 35.54
C PRO A 389 -21.83 -10.89 34.72
N SER A 390 -21.69 -10.70 33.41
CA SER A 390 -20.90 -11.56 32.50
C SER A 390 -19.48 -11.02 32.25
N GLY A 391 -19.08 -9.95 32.94
CA GLY A 391 -17.87 -9.20 32.61
C GLY A 391 -17.98 -8.43 31.29
N VAL A 392 -16.84 -7.91 30.83
CA VAL A 392 -16.72 -7.16 29.57
C VAL A 392 -15.48 -7.60 28.81
N THR A 393 -15.64 -7.90 27.52
CA THR A 393 -14.53 -8.18 26.60
C THR A 393 -14.40 -7.08 25.55
N VAL A 394 -13.17 -6.58 25.35
CA VAL A 394 -12.82 -5.62 24.32
C VAL A 394 -11.84 -6.27 23.35
N ARG A 395 -12.12 -6.24 22.06
CA ARG A 395 -11.21 -6.74 21.02
C ARG A 395 -10.95 -5.67 19.98
N ILE A 396 -9.68 -5.48 19.64
CA ILE A 396 -9.26 -4.54 18.60
C ILE A 396 -8.50 -5.31 17.51
N ALA A 397 -9.05 -5.34 16.31
CA ALA A 397 -8.45 -5.96 15.13
C ALA A 397 -7.85 -4.89 14.20
N LEU A 398 -6.54 -4.93 14.02
CA LEU A 398 -5.78 -3.98 13.21
C LEU A 398 -5.53 -4.55 11.82
N GLY A 399 -5.52 -3.68 10.81
CA GLY A 399 -5.48 -4.10 9.43
C GLY A 399 -4.15 -4.61 8.92
N ASN A 400 -3.06 -4.50 9.68
CA ASN A 400 -1.68 -4.74 9.24
C ASN A 400 -1.21 -3.83 8.10
N PHE A 401 -1.67 -2.57 8.10
CA PHE A 401 -1.29 -1.59 7.07
C PHE A 401 0.24 -1.32 7.01
N PRO A 402 0.84 -1.32 5.80
CA PRO A 402 2.28 -1.18 5.61
C PRO A 402 2.77 0.27 5.79
N LEU A 403 3.77 0.48 6.65
CA LEU A 403 4.45 1.76 6.82
C LEU A 403 5.74 1.77 5.99
N ALA A 404 5.60 1.98 4.68
CA ALA A 404 6.70 1.90 3.71
C ALA A 404 7.89 2.82 4.05
N THR A 405 7.64 3.97 4.67
CA THR A 405 8.69 4.94 5.07
C THR A 405 9.60 4.42 6.16
N ARG A 406 9.11 3.50 7.00
CA ARG A 406 9.87 2.88 8.10
C ARG A 406 10.20 1.41 7.86
N LEU A 407 9.74 0.84 6.75
CA LEU A 407 9.82 -0.60 6.46
C LEU A 407 9.24 -1.44 7.60
N GLU A 408 8.17 -0.94 8.25
CA GLU A 408 7.46 -1.65 9.30
C GLU A 408 6.11 -2.16 8.77
N TRP A 409 5.74 -3.38 9.14
CA TRP A 409 4.41 -3.94 8.94
C TRP A 409 3.82 -4.29 10.31
N GLY A 410 2.56 -3.92 10.53
CA GLY A 410 1.85 -4.33 11.73
C GLY A 410 2.21 -3.58 13.01
N SER A 411 3.07 -2.56 12.94
CA SER A 411 3.52 -1.84 14.15
C SER A 411 2.40 -1.09 14.88
N GLN A 412 1.25 -0.96 14.24
CA GLN A 412 0.02 -0.35 14.77
C GLN A 412 -0.56 -1.09 15.96
N VAL A 413 -0.40 -2.41 16.05
CA VAL A 413 -0.89 -3.17 17.22
C VAL A 413 -0.17 -2.71 18.50
N TYR A 414 1.12 -2.40 18.39
CA TYR A 414 1.90 -1.83 19.49
C TYR A 414 1.52 -0.38 19.79
N ALA A 415 1.12 0.40 18.77
CA ALA A 415 0.61 1.76 18.97
C ALA A 415 -0.72 1.75 19.75
N ALA A 416 -1.67 0.89 19.35
CA ALA A 416 -2.93 0.70 20.05
C ALA A 416 -2.71 0.20 21.50
N ALA A 417 -1.86 -0.81 21.67
CA ALA A 417 -1.50 -1.32 23.00
C ALA A 417 -0.85 -0.23 23.88
N ARG A 418 0.03 0.61 23.30
CA ARG A 418 0.63 1.76 24.01
C ARG A 418 -0.43 2.76 24.47
N ASP A 419 -1.36 3.13 23.61
CA ASP A 419 -2.42 4.09 23.96
C ASP A 419 -3.32 3.56 25.09
N LEU A 420 -3.68 2.27 25.05
CA LEU A 420 -4.46 1.62 26.11
C LEU A 420 -3.72 1.62 27.46
N LEU A 421 -2.45 1.18 27.47
CA LEU A 421 -1.65 1.13 28.68
C LEU A 421 -1.38 2.55 29.22
N ALA A 422 -1.13 3.52 28.34
CA ALA A 422 -0.96 4.92 28.71
C ALA A 422 -2.24 5.55 29.30
N ALA A 423 -3.41 5.09 28.86
CA ALA A 423 -4.71 5.47 29.42
C ALA A 423 -5.05 4.71 30.72
N GLY A 424 -4.22 3.77 31.17
CA GLY A 424 -4.49 2.97 32.37
C GLY A 424 -5.53 1.88 32.17
N VAL A 425 -5.63 1.31 30.97
CA VAL A 425 -6.48 0.15 30.67
C VAL A 425 -5.65 -1.13 30.82
N PRO A 426 -5.96 -2.00 31.80
CA PRO A 426 -5.29 -3.30 31.89
C PRO A 426 -5.83 -4.24 30.80
N PHE A 427 -4.99 -5.18 30.33
CA PHE A 427 -5.41 -6.20 29.39
C PHE A 427 -6.27 -7.32 30.00
N GLY A 428 -6.23 -7.50 31.33
CA GLY A 428 -7.11 -8.43 32.02
C GLY A 428 -7.24 -8.12 33.50
N GLU A 429 -8.45 -8.33 34.04
CA GLU A 429 -8.70 -8.38 35.49
C GLU A 429 -9.83 -9.40 35.76
N GLU A 430 -9.44 -10.63 36.12
CA GLU A 430 -10.35 -11.78 36.27
C GLU A 430 -11.47 -11.52 37.27
N ARG A 431 -11.16 -10.88 38.40
CA ARG A 431 -12.13 -10.49 39.44
C ARG A 431 -13.29 -9.63 38.91
N LEU A 432 -13.06 -8.88 37.84
CA LEU A 432 -14.05 -8.02 37.20
C LEU A 432 -14.65 -8.63 35.93
N GLY A 433 -14.19 -9.83 35.51
CA GLY A 433 -14.48 -10.37 34.20
C GLY A 433 -14.04 -9.45 33.06
N TRP A 434 -13.00 -8.63 33.27
CA TRP A 434 -12.49 -7.68 32.29
C TRP A 434 -11.40 -8.32 31.42
N ARG A 435 -11.53 -8.19 30.10
CA ARG A 435 -10.55 -8.70 29.12
C ARG A 435 -10.39 -7.73 27.95
N VAL A 436 -9.15 -7.44 27.57
CA VAL A 436 -8.82 -6.68 26.35
C VAL A 436 -7.85 -7.50 25.52
N GLU A 437 -8.16 -7.68 24.25
CA GLU A 437 -7.30 -8.36 23.28
C GLU A 437 -7.04 -7.47 22.08
N LEU A 438 -5.81 -7.50 21.58
CA LEU A 438 -5.45 -6.86 20.33
C LEU A 438 -4.96 -7.91 19.35
N ALA A 439 -5.30 -7.77 18.08
CA ALA A 439 -4.80 -8.64 17.04
C ALA A 439 -4.50 -7.85 15.78
N ASN A 440 -3.57 -8.34 14.99
CA ASN A 440 -3.19 -7.74 13.73
C ASN A 440 -3.45 -8.72 12.59
N TYR A 441 -4.07 -8.27 11.51
CA TYR A 441 -4.47 -9.12 10.39
C TYR A 441 -3.26 -9.87 9.81
N SER A 442 -3.39 -11.18 9.61
CA SER A 442 -2.32 -12.05 9.16
C SER A 442 -2.10 -11.91 7.66
N GLY A 443 -1.45 -10.82 7.23
CA GLY A 443 -1.11 -10.57 5.83
C GLY A 443 -0.80 -9.11 5.53
N SER A 444 0.27 -8.84 4.76
CA SER A 444 0.64 -7.48 4.35
C SER A 444 -0.07 -7.02 3.08
N PHE A 445 -0.52 -7.97 2.25
CA PHE A 445 -1.40 -7.76 1.10
C PHE A 445 -2.08 -9.10 0.69
N PRO A 446 -3.41 -9.18 0.60
CA PRO A 446 -4.36 -8.17 1.07
C PRO A 446 -4.26 -8.00 2.58
N HIS A 447 -4.36 -6.76 3.03
CA HIS A 447 -4.47 -6.40 4.44
C HIS A 447 -5.93 -6.01 4.72
N SER A 448 -6.37 -5.97 5.97
CA SER A 448 -7.77 -5.62 6.24
C SER A 448 -7.97 -4.11 6.13
N HIS A 449 -8.84 -3.68 5.21
CA HIS A 449 -9.28 -2.29 5.08
C HIS A 449 -10.64 -2.05 5.74
N ALA A 450 -11.27 -3.08 6.31
CA ALA A 450 -12.56 -3.00 6.99
C ALA A 450 -12.47 -2.17 8.27
N LYS A 451 -13.51 -1.37 8.52
CA LYS A 451 -13.59 -0.42 9.64
C LYS A 451 -14.96 -0.50 10.27
N LEU A 452 -15.05 -1.13 11.42
CA LEU A 452 -16.32 -1.29 12.13
C LEU A 452 -16.15 -1.31 13.64
N LEU A 453 -17.18 -0.88 14.34
CA LEU A 453 -17.33 -0.98 15.78
C LEU A 453 -18.67 -1.66 16.09
N VAL A 454 -18.61 -2.86 16.67
CA VAL A 454 -19.78 -3.54 17.24
C VAL A 454 -19.73 -3.41 18.75
N THR A 455 -20.86 -3.06 19.37
CA THR A 455 -21.00 -3.14 20.83
C THR A 455 -22.22 -3.95 21.22
N ASP A 456 -22.00 -4.90 22.13
CA ASP A 456 -23.01 -5.79 22.73
C ASP A 456 -23.81 -6.67 21.75
N GLY A 457 -23.38 -6.77 20.49
CA GLY A 457 -24.14 -7.41 19.41
C GLY A 457 -25.36 -6.61 18.94
N GLU A 458 -25.56 -5.38 19.42
CA GLU A 458 -26.77 -4.59 19.19
C GLU A 458 -26.51 -3.33 18.38
N PHE A 459 -25.34 -2.72 18.54
CA PHE A 459 -24.96 -1.49 17.86
C PHE A 459 -23.85 -1.78 16.88
N LEU A 460 -23.97 -1.23 15.68
CA LEU A 460 -22.96 -1.30 14.64
C LEU A 460 -22.67 0.10 14.13
N THR A 461 -21.38 0.44 14.08
CA THR A 461 -20.90 1.63 13.41
C THR A 461 -19.90 1.23 12.36
N VAL A 462 -20.07 1.73 11.13
CA VAL A 462 -19.13 1.50 10.02
C VAL A 462 -18.59 2.84 9.55
N THR A 463 -17.28 2.93 9.34
CA THR A 463 -16.60 4.20 9.04
C THR A 463 -15.76 4.09 7.77
N GLY A 464 -15.49 5.23 7.12
CA GLY A 464 -14.46 5.32 6.08
C GLY A 464 -13.07 5.67 6.61
N PHE A 465 -13.01 6.24 7.82
CA PHE A 465 -11.81 6.84 8.40
C PHE A 465 -10.98 5.90 9.29
N ASN A 466 -9.67 6.11 9.27
CA ASN A 466 -8.69 5.43 10.11
C ASN A 466 -8.54 6.12 11.48
N VAL A 467 -7.85 5.46 12.41
CA VAL A 467 -7.38 6.10 13.65
C VAL A 467 -6.08 6.83 13.36
N GLY A 468 -6.18 7.98 12.68
CA GLY A 468 -5.03 8.82 12.31
C GLY A 468 -5.32 10.32 12.46
N PRO A 469 -4.29 11.13 12.80
CA PRO A 469 -4.47 12.55 13.10
C PRO A 469 -5.00 13.37 11.92
N LEU A 470 -4.82 12.91 10.68
CA LEU A 470 -5.30 13.63 9.49
C LEU A 470 -6.82 13.84 9.50
N HIS A 471 -7.59 12.96 10.14
CA HIS A 471 -9.04 13.09 10.28
C HIS A 471 -9.47 14.09 11.36
N LEU A 472 -8.57 14.51 12.23
CA LEU A 472 -8.89 15.48 13.28
C LEU A 472 -9.10 16.89 12.69
N PRO A 473 -9.98 17.72 13.30
CA PRO A 473 -10.14 19.10 12.89
C PRO A 473 -8.85 19.89 13.16
N SER A 474 -8.28 20.54 12.14
CA SER A 474 -7.04 21.30 12.28
C SER A 474 -7.20 22.47 13.24
N ALA A 475 -8.37 23.12 13.21
CA ALA A 475 -8.70 24.27 14.05
C ALA A 475 -8.70 23.94 15.56
N THR A 476 -9.34 22.84 15.98
CA THR A 476 -9.40 22.46 17.40
C THR A 476 -8.11 21.82 17.90
N THR A 477 -7.28 21.33 16.98
CA THR A 477 -6.01 20.63 17.30
C THR A 477 -4.76 21.47 17.03
N ARG A 478 -4.90 22.79 16.84
CA ARG A 478 -3.78 23.74 16.64
C ARG A 478 -2.86 23.35 15.47
N GLY A 479 -3.43 22.93 14.34
CA GLY A 479 -2.68 22.56 13.15
C GLY A 479 -2.18 21.13 13.11
N HIS A 480 -2.46 20.31 14.14
CA HIS A 480 -2.06 18.90 14.17
C HIS A 480 -2.96 18.03 13.27
N GLY A 481 -4.26 18.34 13.25
CA GLY A 481 -5.24 17.70 12.39
C GLY A 481 -5.12 18.14 10.93
N GLY A 482 -5.59 17.28 10.03
CA GLY A 482 -5.49 17.46 8.58
C GLY A 482 -6.80 17.81 7.87
N ASP A 483 -7.91 17.95 8.61
CA ASP A 483 -9.25 18.20 8.06
C ASP A 483 -9.66 17.19 6.96
N LEU A 484 -9.15 15.95 7.06
CA LEU A 484 -9.39 14.90 6.07
C LEU A 484 -10.84 14.40 6.17
N ARG A 485 -11.67 14.85 5.23
CA ARG A 485 -13.11 14.59 5.22
C ARG A 485 -13.45 13.12 5.02
N ASP A 486 -14.22 12.57 5.94
CA ASP A 486 -14.75 11.21 5.87
C ASP A 486 -16.06 11.09 6.70
N LEU A 487 -16.71 9.94 6.60
CA LEU A 487 -18.02 9.68 7.20
C LEU A 487 -18.10 8.30 7.83
N GLY A 488 -18.84 8.21 8.93
CA GLY A 488 -19.32 6.96 9.52
C GLY A 488 -20.83 6.93 9.70
N LEU A 489 -21.40 5.74 9.68
CA LEU A 489 -22.83 5.47 9.83
C LEU A 489 -23.06 4.66 11.11
N ARG A 490 -23.93 5.13 12.00
CA ARG A 490 -24.30 4.44 13.24
C ARG A 490 -25.68 3.85 13.13
N VAL A 491 -25.81 2.56 13.45
CA VAL A 491 -27.07 1.83 13.42
C VAL A 491 -27.21 0.95 14.66
N ARG A 492 -28.45 0.63 15.01
CA ARG A 492 -28.79 -0.38 16.03
C ARG A 492 -29.75 -1.38 15.42
N GLY A 493 -29.65 -2.65 15.82
CA GLY A 493 -30.63 -3.67 15.47
C GLY A 493 -30.01 -4.89 14.78
N PRO A 494 -30.83 -5.66 14.04
CA PRO A 494 -30.44 -6.95 13.47
C PRO A 494 -29.13 -6.96 12.67
N VAL A 495 -28.80 -5.89 11.94
CA VAL A 495 -27.58 -5.81 11.13
C VAL A 495 -26.29 -5.87 11.97
N ALA A 496 -26.35 -5.60 13.27
CA ALA A 496 -25.20 -5.75 14.16
C ALA A 496 -24.70 -7.20 14.26
N HIS A 497 -25.55 -8.20 14.04
CA HIS A 497 -25.14 -9.61 13.98
C HIS A 497 -24.35 -9.96 12.71
N ASP A 498 -24.62 -9.30 11.59
CA ASP A 498 -23.72 -9.39 10.43
C ASP A 498 -22.36 -8.72 10.75
N GLY A 499 -22.37 -7.60 11.50
CA GLY A 499 -21.16 -6.97 12.00
C GLY A 499 -20.31 -7.89 12.88
N LEU A 500 -20.94 -8.66 13.78
CA LEU A 500 -20.28 -9.71 14.57
C LEU A 500 -19.61 -10.73 13.65
N THR A 501 -20.36 -11.28 12.71
CA THR A 501 -19.88 -12.29 11.76
C THR A 501 -18.68 -11.79 10.93
N VAL A 502 -18.72 -10.52 10.50
CA VAL A 502 -17.61 -9.89 9.78
C VAL A 502 -16.41 -9.69 10.70
N PHE A 503 -16.62 -9.26 11.95
CA PHE A 503 -15.54 -9.13 12.91
C PHE A 503 -14.86 -10.49 13.18
N ASP A 504 -15.64 -11.55 13.35
CA ASP A 504 -15.14 -12.91 13.61
C ASP A 504 -14.28 -13.44 12.47
N ASP A 505 -14.69 -13.19 11.22
CA ASP A 505 -13.88 -13.53 10.04
C ASP A 505 -12.56 -12.75 10.02
N LEU A 506 -12.57 -11.46 10.38
CA LEU A 506 -11.33 -10.68 10.51
C LEU A 506 -10.46 -11.18 11.66
N TRP A 507 -11.07 -11.52 12.80
CA TRP A 507 -10.39 -11.92 14.03
C TRP A 507 -9.70 -13.28 13.89
N SER A 508 -10.39 -14.28 13.34
CA SER A 508 -9.84 -15.61 13.04
C SER A 508 -8.64 -15.56 12.09
N ARG A 509 -8.57 -14.53 11.26
CA ARG A 509 -7.50 -14.25 10.30
C ARG A 509 -6.48 -13.25 10.83
N SER A 510 -6.48 -12.98 12.12
CA SER A 510 -5.54 -12.08 12.78
C SER A 510 -4.69 -12.83 13.78
N THR A 511 -3.46 -12.36 13.96
CA THR A 511 -2.51 -12.84 14.96
C THR A 511 -2.62 -11.96 16.20
N ARG A 512 -2.88 -12.56 17.37
CA ARG A 512 -3.05 -11.83 18.62
C ARG A 512 -1.71 -11.28 19.12
N LEU A 513 -1.76 -10.14 19.81
CA LEU A 513 -0.64 -9.62 20.57
C LEU A 513 -0.66 -10.25 21.97
N GLU A 514 0.43 -10.90 22.36
CA GLU A 514 0.61 -11.48 23.69
C GLU A 514 1.69 -10.70 24.43
N CYS A 515 1.38 -10.25 25.65
CA CYS A 515 2.26 -9.40 26.45
C CYS A 515 2.64 -10.09 27.76
N ALA A 516 3.90 -9.91 28.17
CA ALA A 516 4.36 -10.34 29.49
C ALA A 516 3.58 -9.61 30.60
N PRO A 517 3.36 -10.25 31.76
CA PRO A 517 2.78 -9.59 32.92
C PRO A 517 3.57 -8.32 33.29
N GLY A 518 2.85 -7.21 33.50
CA GLY A 518 3.46 -5.92 33.87
C GLY A 518 3.97 -5.08 32.69
N ALA A 519 3.71 -5.48 31.44
CA ALA A 519 4.03 -4.65 30.27
C ALA A 519 3.46 -3.22 30.42
N THR A 520 4.26 -2.23 30.07
CA THR A 520 3.92 -0.80 30.18
C THR A 520 3.83 -0.15 28.81
N ALA A 521 3.30 1.08 28.74
CA ALA A 521 3.28 1.85 27.49
C ALA A 521 4.70 2.02 26.89
N GLN A 522 5.72 2.12 27.74
CA GLN A 522 7.11 2.29 27.33
C GLN A 522 7.75 0.98 26.86
N THR A 523 7.35 -0.15 27.45
CA THR A 523 7.97 -1.46 27.21
C THR A 523 7.15 -2.36 26.27
N VAL A 524 6.00 -1.90 25.77
CA VAL A 524 5.10 -2.70 24.92
C VAL A 524 5.77 -3.34 23.70
N ARG A 525 6.80 -2.71 23.13
CA ARG A 525 7.53 -3.27 21.97
C ARG A 525 8.52 -4.37 22.35
N THR A 526 9.00 -4.41 23.59
CA THR A 526 9.93 -5.42 24.08
C THR A 526 9.20 -6.56 24.79
N ASP A 527 8.11 -6.22 25.49
CA ASP A 527 7.43 -7.14 26.40
C ASP A 527 6.26 -7.85 25.73
N CYS A 528 5.87 -7.43 24.53
CA CYS A 528 4.82 -8.06 23.75
C CYS A 528 5.35 -8.65 22.44
N HIS A 529 4.76 -9.75 22.03
CA HIS A 529 5.10 -10.48 20.81
C HIS A 529 3.83 -10.98 20.11
N SER A 530 3.99 -11.42 18.86
CA SER A 530 2.90 -12.04 18.11
C SER A 530 2.65 -13.46 18.64
N GLY A 531 1.41 -13.73 19.04
CA GLY A 531 0.97 -15.00 19.57
C GLY A 531 0.24 -15.87 18.54
N GLY A 532 -0.76 -16.62 19.00
CA GLY A 532 -1.60 -17.45 18.14
C GLY A 532 -2.63 -16.67 17.30
N ALA A 533 -3.32 -17.38 16.41
CA ALA A 533 -4.48 -16.84 15.70
C ALA A 533 -5.61 -16.46 16.68
N GLY A 534 -6.47 -15.52 16.28
CA GLY A 534 -7.64 -15.13 17.05
C GLY A 534 -8.65 -16.28 17.16
N ALA A 535 -9.05 -16.64 18.38
CA ALA A 535 -10.16 -17.55 18.60
C ALA A 535 -11.49 -16.80 18.49
N VAL A 536 -12.42 -17.31 17.68
CA VAL A 536 -13.78 -16.76 17.55
C VAL A 536 -14.61 -17.27 18.73
N GLU A 537 -14.72 -16.44 19.77
CA GLU A 537 -15.49 -16.76 20.97
C GLU A 537 -16.21 -15.52 21.50
N HIS A 538 -17.45 -15.68 21.95
CA HIS A 538 -18.23 -14.61 22.57
C HIS A 538 -18.67 -15.03 23.97
N PRO A 539 -17.76 -14.99 24.97
CA PRO A 539 -18.03 -15.54 26.30
C PRO A 539 -19.21 -14.84 27.01
N GLN A 540 -19.56 -13.62 26.62
CA GLN A 540 -20.73 -12.88 27.12
C GLN A 540 -22.04 -13.22 26.37
N GLY A 541 -22.03 -14.19 25.44
CA GLY A 541 -23.21 -14.68 24.74
C GLY A 541 -23.78 -13.76 23.65
N THR A 542 -23.04 -12.74 23.22
CA THR A 542 -23.48 -11.75 22.21
C THR A 542 -23.83 -12.37 20.86
N ALA A 543 -23.12 -13.41 20.43
CA ALA A 543 -23.41 -14.13 19.19
C ALA A 543 -24.68 -15.00 19.24
N GLY A 544 -25.10 -15.43 20.44
CA GLY A 544 -26.31 -16.24 20.65
C GLY A 544 -27.54 -15.43 21.06
N GLY A 545 -27.42 -14.11 21.15
CA GLY A 545 -28.51 -13.23 21.57
C GLY A 545 -29.70 -13.25 20.60
N ALA A 546 -30.90 -13.01 21.13
CA ALA A 546 -32.09 -12.86 20.30
C ALA A 546 -31.94 -11.62 19.39
N VAL A 547 -32.27 -11.78 18.11
CA VAL A 547 -32.24 -10.67 17.16
C VAL A 547 -33.48 -9.80 17.36
N VAL A 548 -33.29 -8.62 17.96
CA VAL A 548 -34.39 -7.71 18.32
C VAL A 548 -34.53 -6.59 17.30
N ARG A 549 -35.77 -6.37 16.82
CA ARG A 549 -36.12 -5.19 16.03
C ARG A 549 -36.18 -3.96 16.92
N VAL A 550 -35.55 -2.87 16.48
CA VAL A 550 -35.46 -1.61 17.24
C VAL A 550 -35.93 -0.39 16.44
N GLY A 551 -36.23 -0.58 15.15
CA GLY A 551 -36.75 0.46 14.28
C GLY A 551 -37.39 -0.12 13.03
N ASP A 552 -37.60 0.72 12.03
CA ASP A 552 -38.24 0.41 10.74
C ASP A 552 -37.28 0.50 9.55
N ALA A 553 -36.03 0.96 9.78
CA ALA A 553 -35.06 1.14 8.73
C ALA A 553 -34.57 -0.21 8.18
N ARG A 554 -34.31 -0.22 6.87
CA ARG A 554 -33.51 -1.26 6.23
C ARG A 554 -32.04 -0.88 6.15
N VAL A 555 -31.19 -1.79 6.56
CA VAL A 555 -29.72 -1.64 6.56
C VAL A 555 -29.09 -2.95 6.13
N PHE A 556 -28.32 -2.93 5.06
CA PHE A 556 -27.64 -4.09 4.50
C PHE A 556 -26.16 -4.06 4.85
N SER A 557 -25.65 -5.21 5.26
CA SER A 557 -24.23 -5.47 5.49
C SER A 557 -23.55 -5.89 4.19
N LEU A 558 -22.59 -5.09 3.72
CA LEU A 558 -21.83 -5.36 2.49
C LEU A 558 -20.37 -5.63 2.86
N TYR A 559 -20.00 -6.91 2.86
CA TYR A 559 -18.63 -7.35 3.15
C TYR A 559 -17.95 -7.93 1.92
N ARG A 560 -16.68 -7.59 1.74
CA ARG A 560 -15.82 -8.28 0.79
C ARG A 560 -14.46 -8.61 1.41
N ARG A 561 -13.86 -9.68 0.91
CA ARG A 561 -12.46 -10.08 1.11
C ARG A 561 -12.03 -11.01 -0.02
N GLU A 562 -10.79 -11.44 -0.02
CA GLU A 562 -10.38 -12.51 -0.93
C GLU A 562 -11.25 -13.77 -0.69
N GLY A 563 -11.79 -14.34 -1.78
CA GLY A 563 -12.70 -15.49 -1.73
C GLY A 563 -14.17 -15.17 -1.39
N PHE A 564 -14.52 -13.94 -0.99
CA PHE A 564 -15.91 -13.55 -0.71
C PHE A 564 -16.16 -12.11 -1.17
N GLN A 565 -16.86 -11.90 -2.29
CA GLN A 565 -16.99 -10.60 -2.97
C GLN A 565 -18.41 -10.03 -2.96
N ALA A 566 -19.20 -10.36 -1.93
CA ALA A 566 -20.62 -9.95 -1.87
C ALA A 566 -20.81 -8.43 -1.93
N ALA A 567 -19.92 -7.63 -1.34
CA ALA A 567 -20.01 -6.17 -1.46
C ALA A 567 -19.84 -5.68 -2.91
N ASP A 568 -18.90 -6.27 -3.67
CA ASP A 568 -18.66 -5.91 -5.08
C ASP A 568 -19.92 -6.18 -5.91
N ASP A 569 -20.51 -7.37 -5.74
CA ASP A 569 -21.74 -7.78 -6.42
C ASP A 569 -22.93 -6.89 -6.03
N ALA A 570 -23.09 -6.58 -4.73
CA ALA A 570 -24.18 -5.75 -4.23
C ALA A 570 -24.09 -4.31 -4.74
N LEU A 571 -22.89 -3.71 -4.74
CA LEU A 571 -22.68 -2.36 -5.25
C LEU A 571 -22.91 -2.29 -6.77
N VAL A 572 -22.49 -3.32 -7.52
CA VAL A 572 -22.79 -3.41 -8.97
C VAL A 572 -24.28 -3.60 -9.22
N ALA A 573 -24.96 -4.45 -8.45
CA ALA A 573 -26.41 -4.67 -8.55
C ALA A 573 -27.19 -3.39 -8.23
N LEU A 574 -26.75 -2.64 -7.21
CA LEU A 574 -27.32 -1.35 -6.85
C LEU A 574 -27.18 -0.33 -7.99
N LEU A 575 -25.97 -0.16 -8.54
CA LEU A 575 -25.74 0.73 -9.70
C LEU A 575 -26.52 0.30 -10.95
N ASN A 576 -26.69 -1.01 -11.17
CA ASN A 576 -27.53 -1.53 -12.25
C ASN A 576 -29.03 -1.27 -12.03
N SER A 577 -29.45 -1.02 -10.79
CA SER A 577 -30.85 -0.77 -10.43
C SER A 577 -31.20 0.71 -10.30
N ALA A 578 -30.19 1.59 -10.31
CA ALA A 578 -30.38 3.04 -10.34
C ALA A 578 -31.28 3.46 -11.52
N GLY A 579 -32.30 4.28 -11.22
CA GLY A 579 -33.29 4.77 -12.17
C GLY A 579 -33.23 6.27 -12.45
N ARG A 580 -32.61 7.07 -11.58
CA ARG A 580 -32.63 8.54 -11.66
C ARG A 580 -31.25 9.17 -11.50
N SER A 581 -30.54 8.87 -10.41
CA SER A 581 -29.28 9.55 -10.09
C SER A 581 -28.31 8.70 -9.27
N VAL A 582 -27.01 8.94 -9.45
CA VAL A 582 -25.95 8.42 -8.60
C VAL A 582 -25.04 9.59 -8.18
N ASP A 583 -24.98 9.84 -6.88
CA ASP A 583 -24.13 10.88 -6.29
C ASP A 583 -22.97 10.23 -5.54
N LEU A 584 -21.73 10.51 -5.95
CA LEU A 584 -20.50 9.91 -5.42
C LEU A 584 -19.66 10.98 -4.74
N MET A 585 -19.26 10.74 -3.49
CA MET A 585 -18.14 11.47 -2.87
C MET A 585 -17.06 10.47 -2.48
N HIS A 586 -15.95 10.49 -3.22
CA HIS A 586 -14.96 9.42 -3.19
C HIS A 586 -13.52 9.91 -3.26
N VAL A 587 -12.64 9.34 -2.43
CA VAL A 587 -11.20 9.61 -2.49
C VAL A 587 -10.50 8.98 -3.70
N SER A 588 -10.99 7.84 -4.15
CA SER A 588 -10.39 7.09 -5.27
C SER A 588 -11.46 6.73 -6.28
N PHE A 589 -11.09 6.84 -7.56
CA PHE A 589 -11.91 6.66 -8.76
C PHE A 589 -11.00 6.17 -9.88
N SER A 590 -10.50 4.94 -9.74
CA SER A 590 -9.38 4.45 -10.56
C SER A 590 -9.77 3.43 -11.62
N MET A 591 -8.79 3.10 -12.45
CA MET A 591 -8.85 1.97 -13.37
C MET A 591 -8.18 0.74 -12.77
N ASN A 592 -8.09 -0.35 -13.53
CA ASN A 592 -7.23 -1.47 -13.15
C ASN A 592 -5.75 -1.05 -13.02
N VAL A 593 -4.93 -1.88 -12.37
CA VAL A 593 -3.51 -1.58 -12.13
C VAL A 593 -2.71 -1.41 -13.44
N ARG A 594 -3.04 -2.16 -14.50
CA ARG A 594 -2.33 -2.06 -15.79
C ARG A 594 -2.49 -0.68 -16.40
N CYS A 595 -3.71 -0.16 -16.37
CA CYS A 595 -4.02 1.18 -16.85
C CYS A 595 -3.39 2.26 -15.95
N ASN A 596 -3.47 2.13 -14.62
CA ASN A 596 -2.84 3.10 -13.73
C ASN A 596 -1.31 3.13 -13.88
N LEU A 597 -0.66 2.02 -14.26
CA LEU A 597 0.78 2.00 -14.55
C LEU A 597 1.13 2.59 -15.93
N ALA A 598 0.17 2.71 -16.84
CA ALA A 598 0.34 3.34 -18.16
C ALA A 598 0.27 4.88 -18.08
N LEU A 599 0.83 5.49 -17.03
CA LEU A 599 0.76 6.93 -16.74
C LEU A 599 1.20 7.82 -17.90
N LEU A 600 2.16 7.34 -18.71
CA LEU A 600 2.71 8.08 -19.86
C LEU A 600 1.91 7.88 -21.15
N SER A 601 0.93 6.96 -21.18
CA SER A 601 0.09 6.70 -22.34
C SER A 601 -1.32 6.24 -21.95
N PRO A 602 -2.13 7.10 -21.28
CA PRO A 602 -3.49 6.74 -20.86
C PRO A 602 -4.44 6.39 -22.01
N ARG A 603 -4.08 6.76 -23.25
CA ARG A 603 -4.78 6.36 -24.48
C ARG A 603 -4.78 4.83 -24.70
N LEU A 604 -3.86 4.11 -24.06
CA LEU A 604 -3.83 2.64 -24.07
C LEU A 604 -4.89 2.03 -23.15
N CYS A 605 -5.48 2.81 -22.24
CA CYS A 605 -6.56 2.34 -21.40
C CYS A 605 -7.89 2.36 -22.15
N THR A 606 -8.61 1.25 -22.11
CA THR A 606 -9.92 1.11 -22.74
C THR A 606 -11.01 0.77 -21.71
N ALA A 607 -12.28 0.72 -22.12
CA ALA A 607 -13.36 0.19 -21.28
C ALA A 607 -13.10 -1.24 -20.76
N ASP A 608 -12.28 -2.04 -21.45
CA ASP A 608 -11.93 -3.39 -21.00
C ASP A 608 -11.11 -3.35 -19.71
N ASP A 609 -10.35 -2.27 -19.50
CA ASP A 609 -9.58 -2.03 -18.28
C ASP A 609 -10.41 -1.48 -17.12
N ALA A 610 -11.68 -1.14 -17.36
CA ALA A 610 -12.56 -0.56 -16.35
C ALA A 610 -12.86 -1.56 -15.23
N LEU A 611 -12.96 -1.05 -14.00
CA LEU A 611 -13.40 -1.85 -12.86
C LEU A 611 -14.93 -2.11 -12.94
N PRO A 612 -15.45 -3.15 -12.25
CA PRO A 612 -16.86 -3.52 -12.34
C PRO A 612 -17.85 -2.37 -12.05
N TRP A 613 -17.55 -1.52 -11.06
CA TRP A 613 -18.36 -0.35 -10.72
C TRP A 613 -18.41 0.67 -11.86
N MET A 614 -17.31 0.91 -12.57
CA MET A 614 -17.26 1.89 -13.67
C MET A 614 -18.09 1.40 -14.86
N ARG A 615 -18.01 0.10 -15.16
CA ARG A 615 -18.89 -0.53 -16.15
C ARG A 615 -20.37 -0.41 -15.75
N ALA A 616 -20.69 -0.52 -14.46
CA ALA A 616 -22.05 -0.33 -13.97
C ALA A 616 -22.52 1.13 -14.11
N LEU A 617 -21.65 2.12 -13.86
CA LEU A 617 -21.94 3.53 -14.12
C LEU A 617 -22.21 3.82 -15.60
N ILE A 618 -21.40 3.27 -16.51
CA ILE A 618 -21.62 3.40 -17.96
C ILE A 618 -23.00 2.83 -18.35
N ARG A 619 -23.36 1.64 -17.82
CA ARG A 619 -24.70 1.07 -18.04
C ARG A 619 -25.81 1.93 -17.45
N ALA A 620 -25.60 2.52 -16.27
CA ALA A 620 -26.57 3.43 -15.65
C ALA A 620 -26.80 4.68 -16.51
N ALA A 621 -25.73 5.32 -16.98
CA ALA A 621 -25.82 6.44 -17.91
C ALA A 621 -26.60 6.08 -19.19
N GLY A 622 -26.37 4.89 -19.74
CA GLY A 622 -27.11 4.38 -20.90
C GLY A 622 -28.61 4.18 -20.66
N ARG A 623 -29.05 4.04 -19.39
CA ARG A 623 -30.48 4.04 -19.01
C ARG A 623 -31.02 5.44 -18.70
N GLY A 624 -30.23 6.50 -18.92
CA GLY A 624 -30.61 7.88 -18.67
C GLY A 624 -30.28 8.42 -17.26
N VAL A 625 -29.63 7.61 -16.40
CA VAL A 625 -29.28 7.99 -15.02
C VAL A 625 -28.25 9.13 -15.00
N ARG A 626 -28.48 10.15 -14.17
CA ARG A 626 -27.53 11.26 -13.93
C ARG A 626 -26.46 10.83 -12.93
N ILE A 627 -25.19 10.99 -13.24
CA ILE A 627 -24.08 10.64 -12.37
C ILE A 627 -23.32 11.93 -12.00
N ARG A 628 -23.15 12.16 -10.70
CA ARG A 628 -22.41 13.28 -10.15
C ARG A 628 -21.30 12.76 -9.25
N ALA A 629 -20.06 13.19 -9.47
CA ALA A 629 -18.92 12.74 -8.67
C ALA A 629 -18.14 13.93 -8.09
N VAL A 630 -17.94 13.93 -6.77
CA VAL A 630 -17.01 14.82 -6.05
C VAL A 630 -15.79 13.99 -5.66
N LEU A 631 -14.63 14.33 -6.22
CA LEU A 631 -13.44 13.47 -6.16
C LEU A 631 -12.25 14.20 -5.56
N TYR A 632 -11.33 13.43 -4.97
CA TYR A 632 -10.06 13.96 -4.48
C TYR A 632 -9.12 14.30 -5.64
N GLU A 633 -8.44 15.45 -5.54
CA GLU A 633 -7.62 15.97 -6.65
C GLU A 633 -6.11 15.71 -6.49
N HIS A 634 -5.60 15.52 -5.28
CA HIS A 634 -4.17 15.65 -5.01
C HIS A 634 -3.43 14.30 -4.93
N GLY A 635 -2.10 14.37 -5.05
CA GLY A 635 -1.21 13.22 -4.93
C GLY A 635 -1.44 12.12 -5.95
N VAL A 636 -1.00 10.90 -5.60
CA VAL A 636 -1.09 9.73 -6.48
C VAL A 636 -2.54 9.36 -6.75
N LEU A 637 -3.40 9.36 -5.71
CA LEU A 637 -4.82 9.08 -5.85
C LEU A 637 -5.51 10.09 -6.78
N GLY A 638 -5.14 11.37 -6.69
CA GLY A 638 -5.63 12.39 -7.62
C GLY A 638 -5.20 12.17 -9.08
N LEU A 639 -3.99 11.64 -9.31
CA LEU A 639 -3.55 11.26 -10.66
C LEU A 639 -4.36 10.07 -11.19
N GLU A 640 -4.57 9.05 -10.37
CA GLU A 640 -5.40 7.88 -10.72
C GLU A 640 -6.86 8.28 -10.96
N ASN A 641 -7.41 9.21 -10.18
CA ASN A 641 -8.75 9.77 -10.39
C ASN A 641 -8.87 10.45 -11.75
N ARG A 642 -7.84 11.22 -12.16
CA ARG A 642 -7.82 11.84 -13.49
C ARG A 642 -7.81 10.82 -14.62
N ILE A 643 -7.12 9.70 -14.44
CA ILE A 643 -7.10 8.60 -15.41
C ILE A 643 -8.47 7.92 -15.48
N GLY A 644 -9.08 7.57 -14.34
CA GLY A 644 -10.42 7.00 -14.32
C GLY A 644 -11.47 7.94 -14.93
N LEU A 645 -11.38 9.24 -14.63
CA LEU A 645 -12.24 10.27 -15.23
C LEU A 645 -12.05 10.40 -16.74
N SER A 646 -10.80 10.38 -17.23
CA SER A 646 -10.53 10.53 -18.67
C SER A 646 -11.09 9.35 -19.47
N VAL A 647 -10.96 8.13 -18.94
CA VAL A 647 -11.54 6.93 -19.54
C VAL A 647 -13.07 7.01 -19.50
N LEU A 648 -13.68 7.24 -18.34
CA LEU A 648 -15.14 7.29 -18.23
C LEU A 648 -15.75 8.37 -19.13
N ARG A 649 -15.19 9.58 -19.16
CA ARG A 649 -15.69 10.66 -20.03
C ARG A 649 -15.61 10.29 -21.50
N ARG A 650 -14.49 9.70 -21.95
CA ARG A 650 -14.33 9.24 -23.33
C ARG A 650 -15.34 8.14 -23.70
N GLU A 651 -15.55 7.18 -22.80
CA GLU A 651 -16.49 6.09 -23.02
C GLU A 651 -17.95 6.56 -23.06
N LEU A 652 -18.31 7.54 -22.23
CA LEU A 652 -19.62 8.16 -22.29
C LEU A 652 -19.77 9.01 -23.56
N ALA A 653 -18.70 9.71 -23.97
CA ALA A 653 -18.73 10.54 -25.16
C ALA A 653 -18.87 9.74 -26.45
N ALA A 654 -18.15 8.62 -26.56
CA ALA A 654 -18.30 7.68 -27.66
C ALA A 654 -19.73 7.12 -27.81
N ARG A 655 -20.58 7.28 -26.77
CA ARG A 655 -21.98 6.84 -26.74
C ARG A 655 -22.99 7.99 -26.79
N GLY A 656 -22.54 9.25 -26.87
CA GLY A 656 -23.41 10.43 -26.79
C GLY A 656 -24.09 10.60 -25.43
N LEU A 657 -23.41 10.21 -24.34
CA LEU A 657 -23.92 10.21 -22.96
C LEU A 657 -23.15 11.20 -22.06
N GLU A 658 -22.46 12.20 -22.63
CA GLU A 658 -21.66 13.17 -21.88
C GLU A 658 -22.52 13.98 -20.90
N ASP A 659 -23.75 14.30 -21.28
CA ASP A 659 -24.73 15.05 -20.47
C ASP A 659 -25.16 14.29 -19.20
N ARG A 660 -24.90 12.98 -19.14
CA ARG A 660 -25.22 12.12 -18.00
C ARG A 660 -24.19 12.19 -16.90
N PHE A 661 -22.98 12.68 -17.13
CA PHE A 661 -21.90 12.64 -16.14
C PHE A 661 -21.25 14.00 -15.88
N GLU A 662 -21.24 14.40 -14.62
CA GLU A 662 -20.48 15.56 -14.16
C GLU A 662 -19.56 15.16 -12.99
N ALA A 663 -18.31 15.62 -13.04
CA ALA A 663 -17.35 15.43 -11.96
C ALA A 663 -16.78 16.77 -11.50
N ARG A 664 -16.51 16.88 -10.20
CA ARG A 664 -15.97 18.06 -9.53
C ARG A 664 -14.84 17.67 -8.57
N TRP A 665 -13.86 18.54 -8.42
CA TRP A 665 -12.79 18.35 -7.44
C TRP A 665 -13.25 18.82 -6.07
N TYR A 666 -13.07 17.98 -5.05
CA TYR A 666 -13.38 18.36 -3.67
C TYR A 666 -12.46 19.52 -3.24
N PRO A 667 -12.98 20.57 -2.57
CA PRO A 667 -12.23 21.80 -2.27
C PRO A 667 -11.21 21.66 -1.12
N GLY A 668 -10.71 20.46 -0.84
CA GLY A 668 -9.83 20.17 0.29
C GLY A 668 -9.38 18.71 0.38
N ALA A 669 -9.07 18.26 1.59
CA ALA A 669 -8.71 16.87 1.85
C ALA A 669 -9.95 15.98 1.90
N LEU A 670 -9.97 14.92 1.09
CA LEU A 670 -11.09 13.98 1.01
C LEU A 670 -10.61 12.55 1.20
N HIS A 671 -11.30 11.80 2.05
CA HIS A 671 -11.14 10.38 2.25
C HIS A 671 -12.47 9.60 2.22
N ALA A 672 -13.61 10.25 1.94
CA ALA A 672 -14.91 9.57 1.92
C ALA A 672 -14.97 8.42 0.89
N LYS A 673 -15.80 7.43 1.20
CA LYS A 673 -16.22 6.34 0.30
C LYS A 673 -17.73 6.20 0.35
N THR A 674 -18.43 7.15 -0.27
CA THR A 674 -19.87 7.30 -0.11
C THR A 674 -20.57 7.40 -1.46
N MET A 675 -21.78 6.82 -1.53
CA MET A 675 -22.62 6.84 -2.71
C MET A 675 -24.08 6.94 -2.32
N LEU A 676 -24.83 7.87 -2.92
CA LEU A 676 -26.27 7.98 -2.79
C LEU A 676 -26.94 7.69 -4.13
N VAL A 677 -27.76 6.65 -4.18
CA VAL A 677 -28.48 6.21 -5.38
C VAL A 677 -29.95 6.62 -5.29
N ASP A 678 -30.43 7.27 -6.33
CA ASP A 678 -31.78 7.83 -6.52
C ASP A 678 -32.28 8.74 -5.39
N GLY A 679 -31.37 9.25 -4.56
CA GLY A 679 -31.72 10.01 -3.36
C GLY A 679 -32.35 9.16 -2.25
N GLN A 680 -32.24 7.83 -2.35
CA GLN A 680 -32.95 6.87 -1.50
C GLN A 680 -31.99 5.94 -0.76
N MET A 681 -31.06 5.29 -1.47
CA MET A 681 -30.13 4.35 -0.86
C MET A 681 -28.74 4.96 -0.71
N LEU A 682 -28.29 5.11 0.53
CA LEU A 682 -26.96 5.59 0.89
C LEU A 682 -26.03 4.42 1.22
N THR A 683 -24.83 4.41 0.67
CA THR A 683 -23.74 3.54 1.09
C THR A 683 -22.63 4.32 1.81
N VAL A 684 -22.17 3.83 2.96
CA VAL A 684 -21.05 4.39 3.72
C VAL A 684 -20.16 3.25 4.23
N GLY A 685 -18.85 3.37 4.03
CA GLY A 685 -17.90 2.43 4.61
C GLY A 685 -16.49 2.58 4.10
N SER A 686 -15.79 1.47 3.98
CA SER A 686 -14.36 1.48 3.67
C SER A 686 -14.04 1.22 2.19
N GLN A 687 -14.96 0.68 1.40
CA GLN A 687 -14.69 0.22 0.04
C GLN A 687 -14.38 1.35 -0.94
N ASN A 688 -13.13 1.45 -1.40
CA ASN A 688 -12.74 2.43 -2.40
C ASN A 688 -13.21 2.03 -3.82
N LEU A 689 -13.47 3.00 -4.71
CA LEU A 689 -13.60 2.75 -6.15
C LEU A 689 -12.21 2.64 -6.80
N HIS A 690 -11.37 1.76 -6.26
CA HIS A 690 -9.95 1.60 -6.60
C HIS A 690 -9.59 0.13 -6.86
N TYR A 691 -8.59 -0.16 -7.71
CA TYR A 691 -8.24 -1.56 -8.03
C TYR A 691 -7.83 -2.39 -6.80
N SER A 692 -7.31 -1.75 -5.76
CA SER A 692 -7.00 -2.43 -4.50
C SER A 692 -8.23 -3.05 -3.84
N SER A 693 -9.44 -2.54 -4.09
CA SER A 693 -10.68 -3.04 -3.47
C SER A 693 -11.51 -3.92 -4.39
N TRP A 694 -11.26 -3.94 -5.72
CA TRP A 694 -12.15 -4.57 -6.72
C TRP A 694 -11.51 -5.70 -7.52
N THR A 695 -10.29 -6.09 -7.17
CA THR A 695 -9.62 -7.26 -7.77
C THR A 695 -9.99 -8.52 -6.98
N PRO A 696 -9.78 -9.74 -7.55
CA PRO A 696 -10.04 -10.98 -6.84
C PRO A 696 -9.32 -11.06 -5.48
N ARG A 697 -8.09 -10.53 -5.43
CA ARG A 697 -7.26 -10.37 -4.22
C ARG A 697 -7.33 -8.99 -3.58
N GLY A 698 -8.44 -8.28 -3.79
CA GLY A 698 -8.62 -6.97 -3.22
C GLY A 698 -8.70 -7.00 -1.69
N LEU A 699 -8.53 -5.83 -1.10
CA LEU A 699 -8.56 -5.60 0.34
C LEU A 699 -9.88 -6.08 0.95
N ASN A 700 -9.85 -6.38 2.24
CA ASN A 700 -11.08 -6.66 2.97
C ASN A 700 -11.79 -5.34 3.21
N GLU A 701 -13.06 -5.24 2.86
CA GLU A 701 -13.82 -4.00 2.94
C GLU A 701 -15.16 -4.24 3.60
N TYR A 702 -15.67 -3.23 4.29
CA TYR A 702 -16.98 -3.27 4.90
C TYR A 702 -17.74 -1.97 4.70
N THR A 703 -18.98 -2.10 4.22
CA THR A 703 -19.86 -1.00 3.86
C THR A 703 -21.27 -1.31 4.34
N LEU A 704 -21.98 -0.29 4.83
CA LEU A 704 -23.42 -0.37 5.06
C LEU A 704 -24.16 0.32 3.92
N ALA A 705 -25.24 -0.29 3.46
CA ALA A 705 -26.23 0.35 2.60
C ALA A 705 -27.56 0.53 3.34
N THR A 706 -28.18 1.71 3.28
CA THR A 706 -29.45 1.96 3.97
C THR A 706 -30.38 2.85 3.16
N THR A 707 -31.68 2.56 3.28
CA THR A 707 -32.79 3.38 2.78
C THR A 707 -33.45 4.23 3.87
N ALA A 708 -32.85 4.31 5.07
CA ALA A 708 -33.34 5.15 6.15
C ALA A 708 -33.53 6.61 5.66
N PRO A 709 -34.76 7.16 5.67
CA PRO A 709 -35.02 8.48 5.07
C PRO A 709 -34.17 9.60 5.67
N ALA A 710 -33.90 9.55 6.98
CA ALA A 710 -33.05 10.51 7.67
C ALA A 710 -31.59 10.44 7.20
N ALA A 711 -31.05 9.24 6.93
CA ALA A 711 -29.70 9.07 6.41
C ALA A 711 -29.59 9.60 4.98
N ALA A 712 -30.50 9.18 4.09
CA ALA A 712 -30.52 9.62 2.70
C ALA A 712 -30.68 11.15 2.59
N THR A 713 -31.61 11.73 3.34
CA THR A 713 -31.86 13.18 3.34
C THR A 713 -30.69 13.96 3.95
N GLY A 714 -30.12 13.47 5.05
CA GLY A 714 -28.96 14.10 5.70
C GLY A 714 -27.76 14.16 4.77
N TYR A 715 -27.38 13.02 4.18
CA TYR A 715 -26.27 12.97 3.23
C TYR A 715 -26.57 13.76 1.95
N ALA A 716 -27.81 13.76 1.44
CA ALA A 716 -28.17 14.58 0.28
C ALA A 716 -27.98 16.09 0.51
N ARG A 717 -28.13 16.58 1.76
CA ARG A 717 -27.77 17.98 2.10
C ARG A 717 -26.27 18.19 2.05
N GLU A 718 -25.50 17.30 2.66
CA GLU A 718 -24.04 17.34 2.66
C GLU A 718 -23.47 17.30 1.23
N PHE A 719 -23.89 16.33 0.41
CA PHE A 719 -23.45 16.21 -0.96
C PHE A 719 -23.74 17.49 -1.76
N ARG A 720 -24.96 18.05 -1.65
CA ARG A 720 -25.30 19.32 -2.32
C ARG A 720 -24.45 20.49 -1.85
N TYR A 721 -24.14 20.56 -0.56
CA TYR A 721 -23.29 21.60 0.01
C TYR A 721 -21.90 21.61 -0.62
N PHE A 722 -21.26 20.44 -0.70
CA PHE A 722 -19.93 20.29 -1.30
C PHE A 722 -19.98 20.38 -2.81
N TRP A 723 -20.99 19.80 -3.46
CA TRP A 723 -21.20 19.90 -4.90
C TRP A 723 -21.20 21.36 -5.36
N ALA A 724 -21.96 22.23 -4.69
CA ALA A 724 -22.07 23.64 -5.02
C ALA A 724 -20.76 24.44 -4.88
N ARG A 725 -19.81 23.95 -4.06
CA ARG A 725 -18.51 24.60 -3.79
C ARG A 725 -17.34 23.96 -4.52
N SER A 726 -17.53 22.75 -5.03
CA SER A 726 -16.50 22.00 -5.73
C SER A 726 -16.34 22.56 -7.14
N PRO A 727 -15.13 22.97 -7.58
CA PRO A 727 -14.91 23.35 -8.97
C PRO A 727 -15.09 22.14 -9.90
N GLN A 728 -15.45 22.41 -11.15
CA GLN A 728 -15.52 21.35 -12.17
C GLN A 728 -14.19 20.62 -12.30
N ALA A 729 -14.24 19.29 -12.39
CA ALA A 729 -13.04 18.49 -12.54
C ALA A 729 -12.47 18.66 -13.95
N THR A 730 -11.47 19.52 -14.11
CA THR A 730 -10.76 19.70 -15.38
C THR A 730 -9.63 18.69 -15.50
N LEU A 731 -9.40 18.21 -16.72
CA LEU A 731 -8.30 17.29 -17.03
C LEU A 731 -7.19 18.07 -17.76
N PRO A 732 -5.91 17.79 -17.49
CA PRO A 732 -4.82 18.31 -18.31
C PRO A 732 -4.99 17.94 -19.79
N GLU A 733 -4.50 18.78 -20.69
CA GLU A 733 -4.65 18.62 -22.14
C GLU A 733 -4.21 17.24 -22.65
N TRP A 734 -3.09 16.72 -22.16
CA TRP A 734 -2.56 15.39 -22.52
C TRP A 734 -3.47 14.22 -22.10
N LEU A 735 -4.37 14.43 -21.14
CA LEU A 735 -5.43 13.48 -20.73
C LEU A 735 -6.77 13.79 -21.40
N GLY A 736 -7.02 15.05 -21.75
CA GLY A 736 -8.28 15.53 -22.30
C GLY A 736 -8.37 15.52 -23.83
N GLY A 737 -7.24 15.39 -24.55
CA GLY A 737 -7.19 15.53 -26.01
C GLY A 737 -7.82 14.36 -26.77
N GLU A 738 -9.12 14.47 -27.11
CA GLU A 738 -9.67 14.98 -28.39
C GLU A 738 -11.20 14.78 -28.39
N LEU A 739 -11.96 15.82 -28.05
CA LEU A 739 -13.39 15.99 -28.43
C LEU A 739 -13.55 17.18 -29.41
N ALA A 740 -12.46 17.59 -30.05
CA ALA A 740 -12.44 18.57 -31.12
C ALA A 740 -12.17 17.86 -32.46
N MET A 741 -13.04 16.93 -32.86
CA MET A 741 -13.15 16.53 -34.27
C MET A 741 -14.39 17.23 -34.84
N GLY A 742 -14.12 18.02 -35.88
CA GLY A 742 -14.98 19.05 -36.46
C GLY A 742 -16.43 18.69 -36.69
N THR A 743 -17.30 19.67 -36.41
CA THR A 743 -18.44 19.93 -37.30
C THR A 743 -17.91 20.32 -38.69
N PRO A 744 -18.46 19.77 -39.78
CA PRO A 744 -18.10 20.12 -41.15
C PRO A 744 -18.36 21.59 -41.50
#